data_AF-A0A525VT90-F1
#
_entry.id   AF-A0A525VT90-F1
#
_cell.length_a   1.000
_cell.length_b   1.000
_cell.length_c   1.000
_cell.angle_alpha   90.00
_cell.angle_beta   90.00
_cell.angle_gamma   90.00
#
_symmetry.space_group_name_H-M   'P 1'
#
loop_
_entity.id
_entity.type
_entity.pdbx_description
1 polymer ?
#
loop_
_entity_poly.entity_id
_entity_poly.type
_entity_poly.pdbx_seq_one_letter_code
_entity_poly.pdbx_strand_id
1 'polypeptide(L)'
;MPTLNWIGKEAVVNHHHQVPFHLLKDVPDLACGEPGDGNLIVQGDNLVALKALLPYYAGQVKCIYIDPPYNTGNEGWVYNDNVNSPVIREWLGKVVGKEGETLDRHDRWLCMMYPRLVSLRRFLRADGVILVSIDDNALTNLLHVLEEIFGAVNHLGTLVWEKGKKGDSKFFSENHEYIVVFALNKSLLIERKIKWQKRKEGVDRVLERYQSFRADLDENHTEIRVAMMKWYRLLKKDDPAKAHKHYNWSDAKGLYFAADFAGPDDGRENRPRYDIPHPVTGKCCKKPSTGWRWDEETTKVALAEYPPRIHFGPDETTIPCRKTYLFEVSQEPFPTVFYKDGRAATLLVEEILGKGAFAFPKDVSVLSDLIGMISKPGDVVLDSFAGSGSTAHALLELNCSTPQSEPRRFILVQQPYETEEQRLNNENICRDKTVTEGQQTSEYVRPILLIQAERVDACEPLRDRLVREFGLSKDEVKISVGKLDELKNVKDIASPKCLVRVIITVEKLREGWDCPFAYVLCSLKETRSVTAIEQIVGRILRLPLAQAKRHLDLNCAYAFSVSDSITDVLAELREALEHNGFTAAEAERIIIPVPQGTFPLGVQPQTVKLTPAEIDATVAPIQVLALAGKVRIDTATGEITIVVPLDDADTEKLKSCVKTPEAKIQVEEAVTLVREAEKAFGGSGATRVPSPYERQLDFLVPLICVFENGTLYEFESTFLIEHPWKLSEKDASLPSGYNPLVRPVGYAGVVDVGAKGDVQTIVIKDPSEVDFIGTLHQQTLQLGGTYDWSIDSLIAWLDREIDHPDIPAGESAEFLRKVIRGLMAKLGMTDVSTVALDRFRLRDEIAARIQDHRESERKASFQLLLLPASPLTVDEGRSINFKTMGYEPSRVYEGGFQFQKHYFGPKPGELSEKTADGQATEEFRCAQFLDGLLQVQFWVRNLPRKPTSFRLQTSTDWFYPDFLCQLADGRVLAVEYKGKHLYDAVDAEEKRAVGQVWASRSGGRCLFVMPTDGDFSVINKAVASA
;
A
#
# COMPACT_ATOMS: atom_id res chain seq x y z
N MET A 1 -3.26 29.29 25.89
CA MET A 1 -4.33 28.35 26.29
C MET A 1 -3.66 27.15 26.93
N PRO A 2 -4.29 26.49 27.90
CA PRO A 2 -3.85 25.17 28.34
C PRO A 2 -3.84 24.21 27.13
N THR A 3 -2.84 23.34 27.06
CA THR A 3 -2.66 22.38 25.96
C THR A 3 -2.66 20.96 26.52
N LEU A 4 -3.36 20.05 25.86
CA LEU A 4 -3.26 18.61 26.16
C LEU A 4 -1.96 18.07 25.57
N ASN A 5 -1.14 17.41 26.39
CA ASN A 5 0.07 16.72 25.94
C ASN A 5 -0.07 15.21 26.12
N TRP A 6 0.53 14.44 25.22
CA TRP A 6 0.49 12.97 25.19
C TRP A 6 1.72 12.43 24.45
N ILE A 7 2.02 11.14 24.60
CA ILE A 7 3.22 10.54 23.99
C ILE A 7 3.01 10.40 22.47
N GLY A 8 4.00 10.84 21.68
CA GLY A 8 3.92 10.84 20.21
C GLY A 8 3.25 12.07 19.59
N LYS A 9 2.79 13.06 20.38
CA LYS A 9 2.21 14.32 19.87
C LYS A 9 3.11 15.02 18.85
N GLU A 10 4.39 15.18 19.17
CA GLU A 10 5.35 15.90 18.32
C GLU A 10 5.52 15.22 16.94
N ALA A 11 5.46 13.89 16.90
CA ALA A 11 5.57 13.12 15.68
C ALA A 11 4.35 13.30 14.76
N VAL A 12 3.14 13.41 15.33
CA VAL A 12 1.89 13.42 14.54
C VAL A 12 1.39 14.82 14.20
N VAL A 13 1.80 15.86 14.95
CA VAL A 13 1.32 17.24 14.78
C VAL A 13 1.48 17.74 13.35
N ASN A 14 2.65 17.49 12.75
CA ASN A 14 2.99 17.92 11.39
C ASN A 14 2.89 16.77 10.37
N HIS A 15 2.50 15.57 10.78
CA HIS A 15 2.54 14.38 9.93
C HIS A 15 1.66 14.52 8.68
N HIS A 16 0.55 15.27 8.77
CA HIS A 16 -0.32 15.57 7.62
C HIS A 16 0.40 16.25 6.43
N HIS A 17 1.54 16.91 6.66
CA HIS A 17 2.41 17.42 5.59
C HIS A 17 3.20 16.30 4.90
N GLN A 18 3.67 15.32 5.67
CA GLN A 18 4.49 14.20 5.23
C GLN A 18 3.67 13.10 4.52
N VAL A 19 2.35 13.06 4.73
CA VAL A 19 1.47 12.12 4.02
C VAL A 19 1.62 12.36 2.50
N PRO A 20 2.09 11.38 1.72
CA PRO A 20 2.31 11.55 0.29
C PRO A 20 0.99 11.70 -0.45
N PHE A 21 0.99 12.50 -1.51
CA PHE A 21 -0.17 12.65 -2.37
C PHE A 21 -0.41 11.36 -3.15
N HIS A 22 -1.67 10.94 -3.24
CA HIS A 22 -2.09 9.77 -3.99
C HIS A 22 -3.12 10.18 -5.03
N LEU A 23 -3.07 9.57 -6.21
CA LEU A 23 -4.07 9.78 -7.24
C LEU A 23 -5.33 8.97 -6.91
N LEU A 24 -6.48 9.64 -6.97
CA LEU A 24 -7.77 8.96 -6.97
C LEU A 24 -7.89 8.15 -8.26
N LYS A 25 -8.40 6.93 -8.13
CA LYS A 25 -8.67 6.04 -9.25
C LYS A 25 -10.15 5.76 -9.27
N ASP A 26 -10.82 6.21 -10.32
CA ASP A 26 -12.22 5.88 -10.53
C ASP A 26 -12.35 4.38 -10.76
N VAL A 27 -13.41 3.80 -10.19
CA VAL A 27 -13.79 2.40 -10.40
C VAL A 27 -15.17 2.42 -11.07
N PRO A 28 -15.24 2.52 -12.41
CA PRO A 28 -16.51 2.69 -13.13
C PRO A 28 -17.52 1.58 -12.83
N ASP A 29 -17.04 0.36 -12.57
CA ASP A 29 -17.89 -0.80 -12.30
C ASP A 29 -18.65 -0.72 -10.96
N LEU A 30 -18.18 0.13 -10.05
CA LEU A 30 -18.83 0.41 -8.76
C LEU A 30 -19.57 1.75 -8.77
N ALA A 31 -19.55 2.48 -9.89
CA ALA A 31 -20.29 3.72 -10.04
C ALA A 31 -21.78 3.43 -10.17
N CYS A 32 -22.61 4.26 -9.52
CA CYS A 32 -24.06 4.20 -9.61
C CYS A 32 -24.60 5.60 -9.90
N GLY A 33 -25.50 5.71 -10.88
CA GLY A 33 -26.01 6.99 -11.37
C GLY A 33 -25.28 7.49 -12.63
N GLU A 34 -25.58 8.71 -13.03
CA GLU A 34 -24.95 9.32 -14.21
C GLU A 34 -23.54 9.85 -13.84
N PRO A 35 -22.51 9.60 -14.66
CA PRO A 35 -21.18 10.13 -14.43
C PRO A 35 -21.21 11.67 -14.32
N GLY A 36 -20.77 12.20 -13.17
CA GLY A 36 -20.77 13.64 -12.91
C GLY A 36 -21.84 14.12 -11.92
N ASP A 37 -22.68 13.23 -11.37
CA ASP A 37 -23.67 13.55 -10.31
C ASP A 37 -23.04 14.10 -9.00
N GLY A 38 -21.71 14.01 -8.88
CA GLY A 38 -20.92 14.74 -7.89
C GLY A 38 -20.87 14.13 -6.48
N ASN A 39 -21.52 12.99 -6.26
CA ASN A 39 -21.34 12.16 -5.07
C ASN A 39 -20.10 11.27 -5.22
N LEU A 40 -19.36 11.06 -4.13
CA LEU A 40 -18.12 10.29 -4.14
C LEU A 40 -18.07 9.33 -2.94
N ILE A 41 -17.66 8.08 -3.21
CA ILE A 41 -17.27 7.11 -2.18
C ILE A 41 -15.82 6.73 -2.47
N VAL A 42 -14.94 6.99 -1.50
CA VAL A 42 -13.50 6.72 -1.61
C VAL A 42 -13.13 5.58 -0.68
N GLN A 43 -12.60 4.50 -1.27
CA GLN A 43 -12.06 3.39 -0.50
C GLN A 43 -10.57 3.65 -0.17
N GLY A 44 -10.20 3.58 1.10
CA GLY A 44 -8.81 3.70 1.55
C GLY A 44 -8.66 4.17 2.99
N ASP A 45 -7.43 4.15 3.50
CA ASP A 45 -7.13 4.85 4.76
C ASP A 45 -7.54 6.32 4.61
N ASN A 46 -8.28 6.81 5.60
CA ASN A 46 -8.89 8.11 5.52
C ASN A 46 -7.87 9.26 5.58
N LEU A 47 -6.71 9.11 6.23
CA LEU A 47 -5.68 10.15 6.21
C LEU A 47 -5.07 10.29 4.80
N VAL A 48 -4.83 9.17 4.12
CA VAL A 48 -4.35 9.13 2.74
C VAL A 48 -5.39 9.66 1.75
N ALA A 49 -6.65 9.22 1.88
CA ALA A 49 -7.75 9.67 1.03
C ALA A 49 -8.02 11.17 1.19
N LEU A 50 -8.00 11.69 2.43
CA LEU A 50 -8.08 13.13 2.67
C LEU A 50 -6.93 13.87 1.99
N LYS A 51 -5.70 13.34 2.01
CA LYS A 51 -4.58 13.97 1.27
C LYS A 51 -4.84 14.01 -0.25
N ALA A 52 -5.40 12.94 -0.82
CA ALA A 52 -5.74 12.84 -2.23
C ALA A 52 -6.88 13.79 -2.65
N LEU A 53 -7.87 13.99 -1.78
CA LEU A 53 -9.04 14.83 -2.05
C LEU A 53 -8.79 16.33 -1.89
N LEU A 54 -7.73 16.73 -1.18
CA LEU A 54 -7.43 18.13 -0.87
C LEU A 54 -7.40 19.06 -2.09
N PRO A 55 -6.73 18.72 -3.22
CA PRO A 55 -6.71 19.61 -4.38
C PRO A 55 -8.08 19.91 -4.99
N TYR A 56 -9.06 19.01 -4.78
CA TYR A 56 -10.37 19.09 -5.40
C TYR A 56 -11.41 19.77 -4.51
N TYR A 57 -11.32 19.58 -3.18
CA TYR A 57 -12.40 19.97 -2.25
C TYR A 57 -11.95 20.83 -1.07
N ALA A 58 -10.68 21.26 -1.01
CA ALA A 58 -10.22 22.19 0.03
C ALA A 58 -11.08 23.48 0.04
N GLY A 59 -11.52 23.87 1.23
CA GLY A 59 -12.36 25.07 1.43
C GLY A 59 -13.78 25.00 0.86
N GLN A 60 -14.26 23.84 0.39
CA GLN A 60 -15.56 23.71 -0.28
C GLN A 60 -16.62 22.97 0.55
N VAL A 61 -16.21 22.20 1.55
CA VAL A 61 -17.13 21.35 2.33
C VAL A 61 -17.92 22.20 3.34
N LYS A 62 -19.25 22.06 3.33
CA LYS A 62 -20.14 22.76 4.26
C LYS A 62 -20.24 22.05 5.60
N CYS A 63 -20.39 20.73 5.57
CA CYS A 63 -20.63 19.94 6.77
C CYS A 63 -19.71 18.73 6.76
N ILE A 64 -19.03 18.48 7.87
CA ILE A 64 -18.32 17.24 8.13
C ILE A 64 -19.05 16.53 9.25
N TYR A 65 -19.46 15.28 9.03
CA TYR A 65 -19.93 14.40 10.10
C TYR A 65 -18.98 13.21 10.14
N ILE A 66 -18.44 12.88 11.31
CA ILE A 66 -17.62 11.69 11.50
C ILE A 66 -18.04 10.92 12.75
N ASP A 67 -17.96 9.61 12.65
CA ASP A 67 -18.20 8.66 13.74
C ASP A 67 -16.95 7.79 13.96
N PRO A 68 -15.88 8.37 14.56
CA PRO A 68 -14.63 7.64 14.80
C PRO A 68 -14.81 6.52 15.83
N PRO A 69 -13.83 5.60 15.98
CA PRO A 69 -13.81 4.63 17.08
C PRO A 69 -13.90 5.32 18.44
N TYR A 70 -14.68 4.76 19.38
CA TYR A 70 -15.00 5.42 20.66
C TYR A 70 -13.94 5.19 21.73
N ASN A 71 -12.92 4.38 21.43
CA ASN A 71 -11.85 4.08 22.36
C ASN A 71 -12.29 3.26 23.58
N THR A 72 -13.35 2.44 23.44
CA THR A 72 -13.91 1.62 24.53
C THR A 72 -12.96 0.52 24.99
N GLY A 73 -11.99 0.15 24.15
CA GLY A 73 -11.10 -1.01 24.34
C GLY A 73 -11.67 -2.32 23.84
N ASN A 74 -12.86 -2.32 23.22
CA ASN A 74 -13.44 -3.53 22.61
C ASN A 74 -12.69 -3.92 21.32
N GLU A 75 -12.14 -5.13 21.28
CA GLU A 75 -11.44 -5.66 20.11
C GLU A 75 -12.26 -6.72 19.33
N GLY A 76 -13.46 -7.06 19.81
CA GLY A 76 -14.36 -8.03 19.19
C GLY A 76 -15.18 -7.48 18.01
N TRP A 77 -14.93 -6.23 17.63
CA TRP A 77 -15.59 -5.56 16.51
C TRP A 77 -14.57 -5.17 15.44
N VAL A 78 -15.03 -5.10 14.18
CA VAL A 78 -14.21 -4.86 12.99
C VAL A 78 -13.48 -3.50 13.04
N TYR A 79 -14.11 -2.50 13.66
CA TYR A 79 -13.46 -1.26 14.04
C TYR A 79 -12.84 -1.46 15.43
N ASN A 80 -11.58 -1.86 15.46
CA ASN A 80 -10.84 -2.09 16.70
C ASN A 80 -10.83 -0.81 17.57
N ASP A 81 -11.66 -0.81 18.63
CA ASP A 81 -11.87 0.30 19.56
C ASP A 81 -10.71 0.46 20.56
N ASN A 82 -9.65 -0.33 20.44
CA ASN A 82 -8.39 -0.15 21.17
C ASN A 82 -7.32 0.52 20.30
N VAL A 83 -7.67 0.91 19.05
CA VAL A 83 -6.74 1.50 18.07
C VAL A 83 -5.50 0.62 17.93
N ASN A 84 -5.75 -0.68 17.83
CA ASN A 84 -4.75 -1.72 18.05
C ASN A 84 -4.63 -2.71 16.89
N SER A 85 -5.19 -2.37 15.72
CA SER A 85 -5.05 -3.18 14.52
C SER A 85 -3.57 -3.30 14.09
N PRO A 86 -3.16 -4.40 13.42
CA PRO A 86 -1.79 -4.55 12.93
C PRO A 86 -1.33 -3.36 12.07
N VAL A 87 -2.20 -2.90 11.17
CA VAL A 87 -1.95 -1.74 10.30
C VAL A 87 -1.68 -0.47 11.09
N ILE A 88 -2.45 -0.21 12.16
CA ILE A 88 -2.24 1.00 12.94
C ILE A 88 -1.04 0.91 13.88
N ARG A 89 -0.71 -0.28 14.39
CA ARG A 89 0.54 -0.52 15.12
C ARG A 89 1.76 -0.29 14.25
N GLU A 90 1.73 -0.82 13.02
CA GLU A 90 2.80 -0.61 12.04
C GLU A 90 2.95 0.88 11.70
N TRP A 91 1.84 1.57 11.46
CA TRP A 91 1.86 3.02 11.20
C TRP A 91 2.40 3.81 12.40
N LEU A 92 1.97 3.51 13.62
CA LEU A 92 2.47 4.16 14.84
C LEU A 92 3.96 3.89 15.04
N GLY A 93 4.43 2.65 14.84
CA GLY A 93 5.85 2.32 14.93
C GLY A 93 6.71 3.07 13.90
N LYS A 94 6.20 3.27 12.69
CA LYS A 94 6.90 4.07 11.65
C LYS A 94 6.90 5.57 11.94
N VAL A 95 5.78 6.11 12.41
CA VAL A 95 5.60 7.57 12.57
C VAL A 95 6.11 8.08 13.90
N VAL A 96 5.82 7.38 15.01
CA VAL A 96 6.22 7.76 16.36
C VAL A 96 7.59 7.18 16.73
N GLY A 97 8.05 6.13 16.04
CA GLY A 97 9.34 5.50 16.30
C GLY A 97 9.33 4.64 17.57
N LYS A 98 10.46 4.58 18.29
CA LYS A 98 10.63 3.71 19.47
C LYS A 98 9.65 4.03 20.61
N GLU A 99 9.23 5.28 20.77
CA GLU A 99 8.21 5.67 21.75
C GLU A 99 6.84 5.04 21.44
N GLY A 100 6.61 4.67 20.18
CA GLY A 100 5.42 3.98 19.67
C GLY A 100 5.14 2.65 20.36
N GLU A 101 6.16 1.99 20.92
CA GLU A 101 6.03 0.71 21.63
C GLU A 101 5.47 0.86 23.05
N THR A 102 5.48 2.07 23.59
CA THR A 102 5.05 2.39 24.98
C THR A 102 3.72 3.16 25.06
N LEU A 103 3.08 3.43 23.92
CA LEU A 103 1.85 4.23 23.87
C LEU A 103 0.70 3.51 24.57
N ASP A 104 0.01 4.25 25.45
CA ASP A 104 -1.21 3.75 26.04
C ASP A 104 -2.38 3.79 25.04
N ARG A 105 -3.57 3.39 25.47
CA ARG A 105 -4.76 3.40 24.61
C ARG A 105 -5.16 4.81 24.16
N HIS A 106 -5.08 5.81 25.04
CA HIS A 106 -5.45 7.19 24.73
C HIS A 106 -4.40 7.87 23.85
N ASP A 107 -3.11 7.62 24.08
CA ASP A 107 -2.00 8.09 23.23
C ASP A 107 -2.18 7.63 21.78
N ARG A 108 -2.48 6.34 21.59
CA ARG A 108 -2.71 5.75 20.25
C ARG A 108 -3.89 6.38 19.54
N TRP A 109 -5.01 6.54 20.26
CA TRP A 109 -6.21 7.18 19.71
C TRP A 109 -5.95 8.64 19.34
N LEU A 110 -5.27 9.40 20.19
CA LEU A 110 -4.89 10.79 19.93
C LEU A 110 -3.93 10.90 18.73
N CYS A 111 -2.94 10.02 18.64
CA CYS A 111 -2.00 9.96 17.51
C CYS A 111 -2.72 9.68 16.18
N MET A 112 -3.73 8.81 16.20
CA MET A 112 -4.54 8.51 15.02
C MET A 112 -5.47 9.67 14.63
N MET A 113 -6.16 10.28 15.59
CA MET A 113 -7.17 11.31 15.32
C MET A 113 -6.58 12.67 14.94
N TYR A 114 -5.48 13.09 15.58
CA TYR A 114 -4.93 14.44 15.40
C TYR A 114 -4.65 14.83 13.93
N PRO A 115 -3.86 14.07 13.13
CA PRO A 115 -3.56 14.45 11.75
C PRO A 115 -4.80 14.41 10.83
N ARG A 116 -5.79 13.59 11.16
CA ARG A 116 -7.06 13.49 10.44
C ARG A 116 -7.93 14.73 10.68
N LEU A 117 -8.08 15.15 11.94
CA LEU A 117 -8.82 16.36 12.31
C LEU A 117 -8.18 17.63 11.71
N VAL A 118 -6.85 17.73 11.73
CA VAL A 118 -6.11 18.84 11.08
C VAL A 118 -6.41 18.86 9.57
N SER A 119 -6.41 17.69 8.93
CA SER A 119 -6.72 17.58 7.50
C SER A 119 -8.18 17.96 7.20
N LEU A 120 -9.14 17.45 7.96
CA LEU A 120 -10.58 17.75 7.82
C LEU A 120 -10.88 19.26 7.93
N ARG A 121 -10.19 19.96 8.84
CA ARG A 121 -10.31 21.43 8.98
C ARG A 121 -10.03 22.16 7.65
N ARG A 122 -9.13 21.65 6.81
CA ARG A 122 -8.75 22.26 5.51
C ARG A 122 -9.83 22.10 4.43
N PHE A 123 -10.74 21.14 4.59
CA PHE A 123 -11.85 20.92 3.66
C PHE A 123 -12.99 21.91 3.89
N LEU A 124 -13.16 22.38 5.13
CA LEU A 124 -14.29 23.23 5.48
C LEU A 124 -14.23 24.60 4.78
N ARG A 125 -15.37 25.01 4.25
CA ARG A 125 -15.66 26.41 3.87
C ARG A 125 -15.61 27.30 5.10
N ALA A 126 -15.45 28.61 4.92
CA ALA A 126 -15.38 29.59 6.02
C ALA A 126 -16.56 29.49 7.02
N ASP A 127 -17.77 29.20 6.55
CA ASP A 127 -18.97 28.97 7.36
C ASP A 127 -19.29 27.48 7.55
N GLY A 128 -18.30 26.60 7.36
CA GLY A 128 -18.42 25.16 7.50
C GLY A 128 -18.41 24.71 8.96
N VAL A 129 -18.98 23.53 9.21
CA VAL A 129 -19.18 22.94 10.54
C VAL A 129 -18.73 21.48 10.54
N ILE A 130 -18.12 21.05 11.63
CA ILE A 130 -17.80 19.64 11.91
C ILE A 130 -18.62 19.14 13.11
N LEU A 131 -19.17 17.94 12.98
CA LEU A 131 -19.86 17.17 14.01
C LEU A 131 -19.11 15.86 14.21
N VAL A 132 -18.79 15.53 15.45
CA VAL A 132 -18.06 14.30 15.80
C VAL A 132 -18.83 13.54 16.86
N SER A 133 -19.29 12.34 16.52
CA SER A 133 -19.94 11.44 17.48
C SER A 133 -18.89 10.75 18.35
N ILE A 134 -19.14 10.63 19.65
CA ILE A 134 -18.21 10.04 20.63
C ILE A 134 -18.95 9.60 21.90
N ASP A 135 -18.34 8.74 22.71
CA ASP A 135 -18.79 8.43 24.07
C ASP A 135 -17.89 9.05 25.16
N ASP A 136 -18.16 8.71 26.42
CA ASP A 136 -17.41 9.17 27.58
C ASP A 136 -15.91 8.81 27.57
N ASN A 137 -15.49 7.73 26.88
CA ASN A 137 -14.10 7.25 26.91
C ASN A 137 -13.12 8.22 26.24
N ALA A 138 -13.57 8.94 25.22
CA ALA A 138 -12.74 9.83 24.42
C ALA A 138 -13.27 11.27 24.34
N LEU A 139 -14.46 11.57 24.87
CA LEU A 139 -15.09 12.90 24.83
C LEU A 139 -14.13 14.03 25.27
N THR A 140 -13.55 13.91 26.46
CA THR A 140 -12.69 14.96 27.02
C THR A 140 -11.44 15.17 26.15
N ASN A 141 -10.82 14.09 25.68
CA ASN A 141 -9.64 14.14 24.82
C ASN A 141 -9.95 14.79 23.47
N LEU A 142 -11.07 14.38 22.84
CA LEU A 142 -11.55 14.94 21.58
C LEU A 142 -11.82 16.44 21.71
N LEU A 143 -12.49 16.88 22.78
CA LEU A 143 -12.83 18.29 22.99
C LEU A 143 -11.57 19.15 23.02
N HIS A 144 -10.56 18.77 23.82
CA HIS A 144 -9.32 19.52 23.90
C HIS A 144 -8.56 19.57 22.57
N VAL A 145 -8.52 18.45 21.82
CA VAL A 145 -7.88 18.43 20.49
C VAL A 145 -8.62 19.30 19.48
N LEU A 146 -9.96 19.30 19.49
CA LEU A 146 -10.75 20.18 18.63
C LEU A 146 -10.59 21.65 19.01
N GLU A 147 -10.52 21.98 20.30
CA GLU A 147 -10.22 23.35 20.75
C GLU A 147 -8.83 23.81 20.33
N GLU A 148 -7.84 22.92 20.30
CA GLU A 148 -6.50 23.21 19.79
C GLU A 148 -6.50 23.45 18.27
N ILE A 149 -7.21 22.62 17.49
CA ILE A 149 -7.22 22.66 16.02
C ILE A 149 -8.15 23.76 15.46
N PHE A 150 -9.33 23.92 16.04
CA PHE A 150 -10.37 24.86 15.58
C PHE A 150 -10.41 26.16 16.39
N GLY A 151 -9.84 26.17 17.60
CA GLY A 151 -9.94 27.27 18.55
C GLY A 151 -11.18 27.15 19.44
N ALA A 152 -11.02 27.29 20.76
CA ALA A 152 -12.12 27.17 21.73
C ALA A 152 -13.31 28.11 21.46
N VAL A 153 -13.06 29.30 20.92
CA VAL A 153 -14.11 30.26 20.55
C VAL A 153 -15.06 29.73 19.47
N ASN A 154 -14.63 28.73 18.69
CA ASN A 154 -15.39 28.14 17.60
C ASN A 154 -16.22 26.92 18.03
N HIS A 155 -16.18 26.53 19.31
CA HIS A 155 -17.08 25.51 19.86
C HIS A 155 -18.53 26.03 19.84
N LEU A 156 -19.43 25.24 19.27
CA LEU A 156 -20.86 25.56 19.15
C LEU A 156 -21.69 24.90 20.24
N GLY A 157 -21.30 23.70 20.66
CA GLY A 157 -21.94 22.95 21.73
C GLY A 157 -21.62 21.47 21.66
N THR A 158 -22.05 20.74 22.69
CA THR A 158 -22.00 19.29 22.75
C THR A 158 -23.43 18.79 22.95
N LEU A 159 -23.91 17.98 22.00
CA LEU A 159 -25.23 17.38 22.06
C LEU A 159 -25.15 16.06 22.83
N VAL A 160 -26.18 15.73 23.59
CA VAL A 160 -26.35 14.46 24.32
C VAL A 160 -27.48 13.68 23.65
N TRP A 161 -27.15 12.54 23.08
CA TRP A 161 -28.08 11.65 22.40
C TRP A 161 -28.38 10.43 23.28
N GLU A 162 -29.55 10.41 23.90
CA GLU A 162 -30.06 9.27 24.66
C GLU A 162 -30.63 8.18 23.73
N LYS A 163 -30.08 6.96 23.81
CA LYS A 163 -30.37 5.83 22.90
C LYS A 163 -31.27 4.73 23.46
N GLY A 164 -31.54 4.74 24.77
CA GLY A 164 -32.42 3.77 25.43
C GLY A 164 -31.81 3.14 26.69
N LYS A 165 -32.65 2.78 27.67
CA LYS A 165 -32.21 2.33 29.00
C LYS A 165 -31.58 0.94 28.96
N LYS A 166 -30.40 0.77 29.57
CA LYS A 166 -29.78 -0.53 29.87
C LYS A 166 -30.20 -0.98 31.28
N GLY A 167 -30.86 -2.14 31.38
CA GLY A 167 -31.42 -2.65 32.64
C GLY A 167 -30.39 -3.18 33.64
N ASP A 168 -29.16 -3.48 33.19
CA ASP A 168 -28.18 -4.26 33.96
C ASP A 168 -27.01 -3.43 34.51
N SER A 169 -27.16 -2.11 34.62
CA SER A 169 -26.09 -1.24 35.13
C SER A 169 -25.91 -1.38 36.65
N LYS A 170 -24.67 -1.58 37.11
CA LYS A 170 -24.36 -1.72 38.56
C LYS A 170 -24.41 -0.40 39.35
N PHE A 171 -24.15 0.74 38.70
CA PHE A 171 -24.10 2.06 39.34
C PHE A 171 -25.07 3.04 38.65
N PHE A 172 -24.68 3.58 37.49
CA PHE A 172 -25.52 4.44 36.66
C PHE A 172 -25.74 3.79 35.30
N SER A 173 -26.94 3.96 34.74
CA SER A 173 -27.26 3.46 33.39
C SER A 173 -26.75 4.47 32.37
N GLU A 174 -25.55 4.23 31.85
CA GLU A 174 -24.98 4.99 30.72
C GLU A 174 -25.76 4.63 29.45
N ASN A 175 -26.72 5.50 29.10
CA ASN A 175 -27.67 5.29 28.03
C ASN A 175 -27.63 6.39 26.95
N HIS A 176 -26.60 7.23 26.97
CA HIS A 176 -26.40 8.31 26.03
C HIS A 176 -25.00 8.28 25.41
N GLU A 177 -24.86 8.98 24.30
CA GLU A 177 -23.57 9.35 23.69
C GLU A 177 -23.58 10.84 23.35
N TYR A 178 -22.47 11.33 22.79
CA TYR A 178 -22.26 12.75 22.54
C TYR A 178 -22.02 13.05 21.06
N ILE A 179 -22.40 14.26 20.65
CA ILE A 179 -22.01 14.84 19.35
C ILE A 179 -21.38 16.19 19.61
N VAL A 180 -20.06 16.31 19.40
CA VAL A 180 -19.30 17.55 19.59
C VAL A 180 -19.35 18.38 18.31
N VAL A 181 -19.71 19.66 18.42
CA VAL A 181 -19.94 20.53 17.26
C VAL A 181 -19.02 21.75 17.26
N PHE A 182 -18.24 21.91 16.19
CA PHE A 182 -17.34 23.07 15.97
C PHE A 182 -17.61 23.73 14.62
N ALA A 183 -17.53 25.05 14.57
CA ALA A 183 -17.48 25.80 13.32
C ALA A 183 -16.02 26.01 12.88
N LEU A 184 -15.78 26.26 11.58
CA LEU A 184 -14.51 26.85 11.16
C LEU A 184 -14.40 28.32 11.60
N ASN A 185 -15.50 29.07 11.52
CA ASN A 185 -15.61 30.46 11.97
C ASN A 185 -17.01 30.74 12.56
N LYS A 186 -17.11 30.68 13.90
CA LYS A 186 -18.37 30.95 14.61
C LYS A 186 -18.84 32.40 14.45
N SER A 187 -17.92 33.36 14.44
CA SER A 187 -18.25 34.78 14.28
C SER A 187 -18.95 35.05 12.95
N LEU A 188 -18.52 34.39 11.86
CA LEU A 188 -19.17 34.50 10.56
C LEU A 188 -20.60 33.95 10.56
N LEU A 189 -20.86 32.86 11.28
CA LEU A 189 -22.22 32.31 11.43
C LEU A 189 -23.14 33.29 12.17
N ILE A 190 -22.62 33.94 13.21
CA ILE A 190 -23.33 34.98 13.99
C ILE A 190 -23.62 36.20 13.10
N GLU A 191 -22.62 36.69 12.38
CA GLU A 191 -22.74 37.83 11.46
C GLU A 191 -23.80 37.59 10.39
N ARG A 192 -23.81 36.38 9.81
CA ARG A 192 -24.81 35.94 8.82
C ARG A 192 -26.19 35.64 9.42
N LYS A 193 -26.36 35.78 10.74
CA LYS A 193 -27.61 35.50 11.47
C LYS A 193 -28.18 34.12 11.15
N ILE A 194 -27.30 33.12 11.02
CA ILE A 194 -27.71 31.74 10.72
C ILE A 194 -28.58 31.22 11.85
N LYS A 195 -29.70 30.59 11.50
CA LYS A 195 -30.61 29.92 12.43
C LYS A 195 -30.75 28.46 12.01
N TRP A 196 -30.33 27.55 12.88
CA TRP A 196 -30.55 26.13 12.70
C TRP A 196 -31.81 25.73 13.44
N GLN A 197 -32.79 25.27 12.68
CA GLN A 197 -34.07 24.83 13.20
C GLN A 197 -34.49 23.57 12.46
N LYS A 198 -35.08 22.64 13.19
CA LYS A 198 -35.72 21.46 12.61
C LYS A 198 -37.22 21.65 12.54
N ARG A 199 -37.88 20.91 11.66
CA ARG A 199 -39.35 20.84 11.59
C ARG A 199 -39.85 20.09 12.83
N LYS A 200 -40.92 20.57 13.46
CA LYS A 200 -41.53 19.89 14.62
C LYS A 200 -42.18 18.59 14.18
N GLU A 201 -41.93 17.51 14.90
CA GLU A 201 -42.49 16.20 14.56
C GLU A 201 -44.03 16.23 14.59
N GLY A 202 -44.67 15.66 13.56
CA GLY A 202 -46.13 15.62 13.42
C GLY A 202 -46.81 16.93 13.03
N VAL A 203 -46.06 18.04 12.83
CA VAL A 203 -46.66 19.35 12.50
C VAL A 203 -47.35 19.36 11.15
N ASP A 204 -46.76 18.74 10.13
CA ASP A 204 -47.30 18.78 8.77
C ASP A 204 -48.63 18.02 8.68
N ARG A 205 -48.72 16.86 9.35
CA ARG A 205 -49.97 16.09 9.48
C ARG A 205 -51.08 16.88 10.20
N VAL A 206 -50.72 17.72 11.17
CA VAL A 206 -51.68 18.62 11.83
C VAL A 206 -52.16 19.70 10.86
N LEU A 207 -51.25 20.31 10.10
CA LEU A 207 -51.56 21.36 9.13
C LEU A 207 -52.42 20.82 7.98
N GLU A 208 -52.08 19.65 7.42
CA GLU A 208 -52.86 18.94 6.41
C GLU A 208 -54.27 18.63 6.92
N ARG A 209 -54.38 18.11 8.15
CA ARG A 209 -55.68 17.80 8.72
C ARG A 209 -56.52 19.06 8.96
N TYR A 210 -55.90 20.14 9.42
CA TYR A 210 -56.55 21.43 9.55
C TYR A 210 -57.02 21.97 8.20
N GLN A 211 -56.21 21.85 7.14
CA GLN A 211 -56.60 22.26 5.79
C GLN A 211 -57.81 21.48 5.27
N SER A 212 -57.85 20.16 5.48
CA SER A 212 -59.02 19.33 5.16
C SER A 212 -60.28 19.82 5.89
N PHE A 213 -60.21 20.06 7.21
CA PHE A 213 -61.38 20.58 7.94
C PHE A 213 -61.76 22.00 7.53
N ARG A 214 -60.80 22.84 7.17
CA ARG A 214 -61.07 24.20 6.67
C ARG A 214 -61.86 24.16 5.36
N ALA A 215 -61.55 23.23 4.47
CA ALA A 215 -62.28 23.01 3.22
C ALA A 215 -63.67 22.40 3.46
N ASP A 216 -63.77 21.37 4.32
CA ASP A 216 -65.02 20.65 4.56
C ASP A 216 -66.07 21.47 5.34
N LEU A 217 -65.63 22.43 6.16
CA LEU A 217 -66.47 23.21 7.06
C LEU A 217 -66.60 24.69 6.65
N ASP A 218 -66.29 25.02 5.39
CA ASP A 218 -66.43 26.35 4.80
C ASP A 218 -65.88 27.49 5.70
N GLU A 219 -64.67 27.28 6.21
CA GLU A 219 -63.97 28.20 7.12
C GLU A 219 -64.69 28.52 8.46
N ASN A 220 -65.68 27.72 8.88
CA ASN A 220 -66.33 27.88 10.18
C ASN A 220 -65.38 27.50 11.34
N HIS A 221 -64.64 28.48 11.86
CA HIS A 221 -63.61 28.30 12.88
C HIS A 221 -64.10 27.67 14.21
N THR A 222 -65.38 27.85 14.55
CA THR A 222 -65.98 27.24 15.74
C THR A 222 -66.14 25.73 15.57
N GLU A 223 -66.63 25.30 14.40
CA GLU A 223 -66.77 23.89 14.06
C GLU A 223 -65.41 23.23 13.83
N ILE A 224 -64.48 23.92 13.17
CA ILE A 224 -63.10 23.46 12.98
C ILE A 224 -62.43 23.18 14.32
N ARG A 225 -62.61 24.06 15.32
CA ARG A 225 -62.11 23.83 16.69
C ARG A 225 -62.63 22.52 17.28
N VAL A 226 -63.93 22.27 17.18
CA VAL A 226 -64.56 21.03 17.68
C VAL A 226 -64.02 19.81 16.95
N ALA A 227 -63.91 19.88 15.62
CA ALA A 227 -63.39 18.80 14.78
C ALA A 227 -61.92 18.48 15.10
N MET A 228 -61.07 19.49 15.23
CA MET A 228 -59.66 19.35 15.62
C MET A 228 -59.52 18.70 17.01
N MET A 229 -60.26 19.18 18.00
CA MET A 229 -60.25 18.59 19.35
C MET A 229 -60.69 17.12 19.34
N LYS A 230 -61.72 16.78 18.56
CA LYS A 230 -62.17 15.38 18.39
C LYS A 230 -61.10 14.53 17.73
N TRP A 231 -60.46 15.02 16.67
CA TRP A 231 -59.38 14.32 15.98
C TRP A 231 -58.18 14.05 16.90
N TYR A 232 -57.70 15.05 17.64
CA TYR A 232 -56.59 14.86 18.60
C TYR A 232 -56.90 13.81 19.68
N ARG A 233 -58.16 13.69 20.11
CA ARG A 233 -58.57 12.66 21.09
C ARG A 233 -58.45 11.25 20.52
N LEU A 234 -58.68 11.07 19.23
CA LEU A 234 -58.62 9.78 18.53
C LEU A 234 -57.19 9.31 18.24
N LEU A 235 -56.21 10.22 18.20
CA LEU A 235 -54.81 9.86 18.01
C LEU A 235 -54.29 9.00 19.17
N LYS A 236 -53.33 8.11 18.89
CA LYS A 236 -52.65 7.32 19.94
C LYS A 236 -51.90 8.25 20.92
N LYS A 237 -51.61 7.76 22.13
CA LYS A 237 -51.01 8.59 23.20
C LYS A 237 -49.62 9.14 22.81
N ASP A 238 -48.89 8.35 22.05
CA ASP A 238 -47.53 8.52 21.55
C ASP A 238 -47.45 9.14 20.15
N ASP A 239 -48.59 9.45 19.52
CA ASP A 239 -48.61 10.07 18.19
C ASP A 239 -48.02 11.50 18.25
N PRO A 240 -46.98 11.82 17.46
CA PRO A 240 -46.32 13.13 17.50
C PRO A 240 -47.27 14.31 17.23
N ALA A 241 -48.29 14.12 16.37
CA ALA A 241 -49.28 15.16 16.10
C ALA A 241 -50.06 15.56 17.37
N LYS A 242 -50.19 14.65 18.34
CA LYS A 242 -50.89 14.89 19.61
C LYS A 242 -50.13 15.83 20.55
N ALA A 243 -48.81 15.99 20.38
CA ALA A 243 -48.04 17.01 21.10
C ALA A 243 -48.54 18.43 20.79
N HIS A 244 -49.11 18.63 19.60
CA HIS A 244 -49.65 19.91 19.12
C HIS A 244 -51.14 20.11 19.44
N LYS A 245 -51.76 19.27 20.30
CA LYS A 245 -53.21 19.34 20.62
C LYS A 245 -53.71 20.68 21.17
N HIS A 246 -52.80 21.52 21.64
CA HIS A 246 -53.09 22.87 22.13
C HIS A 246 -53.38 23.87 20.99
N TYR A 247 -52.96 23.55 19.76
CA TYR A 247 -53.36 24.25 18.54
C TYR A 247 -54.75 23.81 18.11
N ASN A 248 -55.77 24.39 18.73
CA ASN A 248 -57.17 24.04 18.51
C ASN A 248 -58.05 25.27 18.24
N TRP A 249 -57.43 26.45 18.09
CA TRP A 249 -58.10 27.65 17.61
C TRP A 249 -57.70 27.90 16.17
N SER A 250 -58.58 28.54 15.40
CA SER A 250 -58.25 29.00 14.07
C SER A 250 -58.94 30.32 13.77
N ASP A 251 -58.39 31.05 12.81
CA ASP A 251 -59.02 32.21 12.17
C ASP A 251 -58.60 32.23 10.68
N ALA A 252 -58.95 33.29 9.95
CA ALA A 252 -58.65 33.43 8.52
C ALA A 252 -57.15 33.25 8.20
N LYS A 253 -56.25 33.56 9.16
CA LYS A 253 -54.81 33.44 9.01
C LYS A 253 -54.29 32.02 9.23
N GLY A 254 -54.90 31.26 10.15
CA GLY A 254 -54.59 29.84 10.29
C GLY A 254 -54.85 29.25 11.66
N LEU A 255 -54.37 28.02 11.86
CA LEU A 255 -54.42 27.31 13.14
C LEU A 255 -53.45 27.94 14.15
N TYR A 256 -53.92 28.25 15.36
CA TYR A 256 -53.13 28.86 16.43
C TYR A 256 -53.49 28.31 17.81
N PHE A 257 -52.70 28.68 18.81
CA PHE A 257 -53.08 28.57 20.22
C PHE A 257 -52.99 29.93 20.91
N ALA A 258 -53.80 30.08 21.96
CA ALA A 258 -53.83 31.24 22.83
C ALA A 258 -52.66 31.12 23.83
N ALA A 259 -51.52 31.71 23.50
CA ALA A 259 -50.30 31.70 24.30
C ALA A 259 -50.32 32.79 25.39
N ASP A 260 -49.58 32.57 26.47
CA ASP A 260 -49.49 33.54 27.56
C ASP A 260 -48.95 34.91 27.08
N PHE A 261 -49.63 35.97 27.51
CA PHE A 261 -49.27 37.36 27.24
C PHE A 261 -48.57 38.04 28.43
N ALA A 262 -48.52 37.37 29.59
CA ALA A 262 -47.73 37.81 30.72
C ALA A 262 -46.24 37.80 30.37
N GLY A 263 -45.52 38.81 30.88
CA GLY A 263 -44.06 38.80 30.87
C GLY A 263 -43.54 37.75 31.86
N PRO A 264 -42.47 37.00 31.51
CA PRO A 264 -41.86 36.06 32.44
C PRO A 264 -41.26 36.81 33.65
N ASP A 265 -41.15 36.12 34.78
CA ASP A 265 -40.50 36.65 35.98
C ASP A 265 -38.97 36.56 35.82
N ASP A 266 -38.36 37.61 35.23
CA ASP A 266 -36.94 37.67 34.87
C ASP A 266 -36.17 38.72 35.69
N GLY A 267 -36.70 39.14 36.84
CA GLY A 267 -36.04 40.08 37.76
C GLY A 267 -36.04 41.54 37.30
N ARG A 268 -36.72 41.90 36.20
CA ARG A 268 -36.91 43.31 35.81
C ARG A 268 -37.89 44.00 36.76
N GLU A 269 -37.45 45.09 37.40
CA GLU A 269 -38.28 45.83 38.38
C GLU A 269 -39.58 46.40 37.81
N ASN A 270 -39.64 46.74 36.51
CA ASN A 270 -40.84 47.30 35.88
C ASN A 270 -41.06 46.77 34.46
N ARG A 271 -42.12 45.97 34.27
CA ARG A 271 -42.66 45.63 32.95
C ARG A 271 -43.79 46.58 32.53
N PRO A 272 -44.06 46.73 31.21
CA PRO A 272 -45.14 47.58 30.72
C PRO A 272 -46.52 47.20 31.31
N ARG A 273 -47.33 48.21 31.68
CA ARG A 273 -48.66 48.04 32.32
C ARG A 273 -49.74 48.98 31.76
N TYR A 274 -49.78 49.16 30.44
CA TYR A 274 -50.82 49.93 29.75
C TYR A 274 -52.16 49.18 29.69
N ASP A 275 -53.23 49.88 29.32
CA ASP A 275 -54.56 49.31 29.19
C ASP A 275 -54.79 48.72 27.78
N ILE A 276 -55.51 47.60 27.72
CA ILE A 276 -55.92 46.95 26.47
C ILE A 276 -57.45 46.83 26.49
N PRO A 277 -58.19 47.52 25.61
CA PRO A 277 -59.64 47.44 25.58
C PRO A 277 -60.12 46.12 24.95
N HIS A 278 -61.14 45.50 25.54
CA HIS A 278 -61.79 44.32 24.99
C HIS A 278 -62.65 44.70 23.77
N PRO A 279 -62.57 43.98 22.64
CA PRO A 279 -63.20 44.39 21.37
C PRO A 279 -64.73 44.39 21.42
N VAL A 280 -65.34 43.60 22.32
CA VAL A 280 -66.80 43.50 22.45
C VAL A 280 -67.35 44.38 23.57
N THR A 281 -66.69 44.43 24.73
CA THR A 281 -67.21 45.12 25.92
C THR A 281 -66.69 46.55 26.05
N GLY A 282 -65.64 46.91 25.31
CA GLY A 282 -64.99 48.23 25.34
C GLY A 282 -64.20 48.53 26.63
N LYS A 283 -64.31 47.69 27.67
CA LYS A 283 -63.62 47.84 28.95
C LYS A 283 -62.19 47.30 28.91
N CYS A 284 -61.36 47.76 29.83
CA CYS A 284 -59.95 47.34 29.91
C CYS A 284 -59.84 45.90 30.44
N CYS A 285 -59.12 45.05 29.71
CA CYS A 285 -58.86 43.68 30.11
C CYS A 285 -58.02 43.59 31.39
N LYS A 286 -58.17 42.48 32.13
CA LYS A 286 -57.37 42.17 33.31
C LYS A 286 -55.87 42.17 32.98
N LYS A 287 -55.08 42.90 33.78
CA LYS A 287 -53.61 42.94 33.67
C LYS A 287 -52.99 41.73 34.38
N PRO A 288 -51.96 41.09 33.81
CA PRO A 288 -51.18 40.08 34.50
C PRO A 288 -50.40 40.67 35.67
N SER A 289 -50.18 39.87 36.72
CA SER A 289 -49.44 40.30 37.92
C SER A 289 -48.00 40.69 37.62
N THR A 290 -47.36 40.05 36.63
CA THR A 290 -45.99 40.33 36.19
C THR A 290 -45.88 41.44 35.14
N GLY A 291 -47.01 42.01 34.67
CA GLY A 291 -47.03 42.98 33.56
C GLY A 291 -46.98 42.34 32.17
N TRP A 292 -47.10 43.17 31.13
CA TRP A 292 -47.18 42.71 29.73
C TRP A 292 -45.84 42.24 29.20
N ARG A 293 -45.88 41.26 28.28
CA ARG A 293 -44.70 40.79 27.55
C ARG A 293 -44.22 41.79 26.48
N TRP A 294 -45.13 42.54 25.88
CA TRP A 294 -44.85 43.53 24.84
C TRP A 294 -44.94 44.94 25.40
N ASP A 295 -44.27 45.89 24.74
CA ASP A 295 -44.55 47.31 24.93
C ASP A 295 -45.89 47.71 24.27
N GLU A 296 -46.32 48.95 24.56
CA GLU A 296 -47.60 49.47 24.11
C GLU A 296 -47.66 49.60 22.58
N GLU A 297 -46.56 50.01 21.95
CA GLU A 297 -46.49 50.22 20.50
C GLU A 297 -46.61 48.89 19.74
N THR A 298 -45.83 47.89 20.15
CA THR A 298 -45.90 46.52 19.62
C THR A 298 -47.31 45.95 19.77
N THR A 299 -47.98 46.25 20.89
CA THR A 299 -49.35 45.79 21.13
C THR A 299 -50.36 46.50 20.24
N LYS A 300 -50.21 47.81 20.01
CA LYS A 300 -51.04 48.55 19.05
C LYS A 300 -50.91 47.99 17.64
N VAL A 301 -49.68 47.69 17.20
CA VAL A 301 -49.44 47.05 15.90
C VAL A 301 -50.11 45.67 15.83
N ALA A 302 -49.97 44.85 16.88
CA ALA A 302 -50.58 43.53 16.98
C ALA A 302 -52.12 43.55 16.98
N LEU A 303 -52.73 44.61 17.54
CA LEU A 303 -54.19 44.83 17.52
C LEU A 303 -54.69 45.31 16.16
N ALA A 304 -53.88 46.07 15.43
CA ALA A 304 -54.23 46.63 14.12
C ALA A 304 -54.11 45.60 12.97
N GLU A 305 -53.36 44.51 13.15
CA GLU A 305 -53.26 43.42 12.17
C GLU A 305 -54.63 42.73 11.98
N TYR A 306 -54.94 42.28 10.76
CA TYR A 306 -56.15 41.51 10.46
C TYR A 306 -55.80 40.06 10.07
N PRO A 307 -56.27 39.06 10.82
CA PRO A 307 -56.94 39.15 12.13
C PRO A 307 -55.96 39.58 13.26
N PRO A 308 -56.44 40.18 14.37
CA PRO A 308 -55.57 40.65 15.45
C PRO A 308 -54.72 39.53 16.02
N ARG A 309 -53.45 39.80 16.38
CA ARG A 309 -52.55 38.84 17.03
C ARG A 309 -52.85 38.58 18.50
N ILE A 310 -53.97 39.10 18.99
CA ILE A 310 -54.42 38.95 20.37
C ILE A 310 -55.74 38.17 20.37
N HIS A 311 -55.78 37.12 21.20
CA HIS A 311 -56.94 36.32 21.48
C HIS A 311 -57.58 36.83 22.76
N PHE A 312 -58.78 37.39 22.65
CA PHE A 312 -59.55 37.84 23.79
C PHE A 312 -60.40 36.70 24.34
N GLY A 313 -60.56 36.66 25.66
CA GLY A 313 -61.51 35.76 26.29
C GLY A 313 -62.96 36.19 26.06
N PRO A 314 -63.92 35.61 26.78
CA PRO A 314 -65.33 35.97 26.64
C PRO A 314 -65.62 37.43 27.06
N ASP A 315 -64.84 37.99 27.98
CA ASP A 315 -65.01 39.33 28.54
C ASP A 315 -63.70 39.95 29.08
N GLU A 316 -63.78 41.18 29.60
CA GLU A 316 -62.65 41.93 30.15
C GLU A 316 -62.03 41.33 31.44
N THR A 317 -62.69 40.38 32.10
CA THR A 317 -62.20 39.82 33.37
C THR A 317 -61.07 38.81 33.18
N THR A 318 -60.87 38.37 31.93
CA THR A 318 -59.80 37.46 31.53
C THR A 318 -58.59 38.21 31.01
N ILE A 319 -57.40 37.63 31.23
CA ILE A 319 -56.16 38.16 30.64
C ILE A 319 -56.15 37.73 29.17
N PRO A 320 -56.01 38.66 28.21
CA PRO A 320 -55.93 38.32 26.80
C PRO A 320 -54.65 37.52 26.53
N CYS A 321 -54.73 36.61 25.58
CA CYS A 321 -53.61 35.78 25.16
C CYS A 321 -53.04 36.28 23.84
N ARG A 322 -51.79 35.94 23.55
CA ARG A 322 -51.19 36.16 22.23
C ARG A 322 -51.53 34.98 21.31
N LYS A 323 -51.88 35.26 20.07
CA LYS A 323 -52.01 34.21 19.06
C LYS A 323 -50.63 33.78 18.60
N THR A 324 -50.36 32.48 18.71
CA THR A 324 -49.16 31.87 18.14
C THR A 324 -49.60 30.86 17.08
N TYR A 325 -49.36 31.18 15.82
CA TYR A 325 -49.80 30.37 14.69
C TYR A 325 -48.88 29.18 14.45
N LEU A 326 -49.45 27.99 14.25
CA LEU A 326 -48.66 26.76 14.10
C LEU A 326 -47.69 26.85 12.93
N PHE A 327 -48.11 27.43 11.81
CA PHE A 327 -47.26 27.56 10.63
C PHE A 327 -46.07 28.50 10.88
N GLU A 328 -46.23 29.55 11.70
CA GLU A 328 -45.16 30.50 12.06
C GLU A 328 -44.14 29.89 13.02
N VAL A 329 -44.55 28.92 13.86
CA VAL A 329 -43.67 28.21 14.81
C VAL A 329 -43.58 26.72 14.52
N SER A 330 -43.67 26.36 13.24
CA SER A 330 -43.59 24.98 12.74
C SER A 330 -42.18 24.38 12.84
N GLN A 331 -41.20 25.24 13.13
CA GLN A 331 -39.81 24.88 13.34
C GLN A 331 -39.36 25.22 14.77
N GLU A 332 -38.34 24.53 15.25
CA GLU A 332 -37.74 24.76 16.55
C GLU A 332 -36.22 24.58 16.52
N PRO A 333 -35.47 25.25 17.41
CA PRO A 333 -34.06 24.94 17.59
C PRO A 333 -33.86 23.47 17.94
N PHE A 334 -32.78 22.87 17.45
CA PHE A 334 -32.45 21.51 17.83
C PHE A 334 -32.04 21.47 19.32
N PRO A 335 -32.66 20.62 20.15
CA PRO A 335 -32.33 20.54 21.58
C PRO A 335 -30.94 19.91 21.78
N THR A 336 -30.18 20.44 22.74
CA THR A 336 -28.85 19.89 23.08
C THR A 336 -28.92 18.55 23.79
N VAL A 337 -30.08 18.16 24.31
CA VAL A 337 -30.34 16.83 24.88
C VAL A 337 -31.57 16.27 24.19
N PHE A 338 -31.43 15.12 23.55
CA PHE A 338 -32.53 14.50 22.80
C PHE A 338 -32.52 12.98 22.90
N TYR A 339 -33.69 12.39 22.74
CA TYR A 339 -33.90 10.95 22.76
C TYR A 339 -34.19 10.44 21.35
N LYS A 340 -33.47 9.39 20.94
CA LYS A 340 -33.81 8.59 19.76
C LYS A 340 -33.28 7.17 19.97
N ASP A 341 -34.17 6.18 19.90
CA ASP A 341 -33.82 4.78 20.09
C ASP A 341 -32.82 4.28 19.05
N GLY A 342 -31.66 3.80 19.49
CA GLY A 342 -30.60 3.34 18.61
C GLY A 342 -30.93 2.06 17.83
N ARG A 343 -31.90 1.25 18.30
CA ARG A 343 -32.25 -0.04 17.68
C ARG A 343 -32.89 0.13 16.30
N ALA A 344 -33.52 1.28 16.04
CA ALA A 344 -34.12 1.57 14.75
C ALA A 344 -33.08 1.58 13.62
N ALA A 345 -31.87 2.07 13.90
CA ALA A 345 -30.77 2.09 12.92
C ALA A 345 -30.32 0.66 12.55
N THR A 346 -30.19 -0.22 13.54
CA THR A 346 -29.85 -1.63 13.30
C THR A 346 -30.91 -2.29 12.44
N LEU A 347 -32.19 -2.16 12.80
CA LEU A 347 -33.29 -2.77 12.04
C LEU A 347 -33.34 -2.27 10.59
N LEU A 348 -33.11 -0.97 10.37
CA LEU A 348 -33.06 -0.39 9.02
C LEU A 348 -31.94 -1.00 8.18
N VAL A 349 -30.75 -1.16 8.74
CA VAL A 349 -29.63 -1.77 8.00
C VAL A 349 -29.87 -3.26 7.79
N GLU A 350 -30.45 -3.96 8.76
CA GLU A 350 -30.81 -5.38 8.62
C GLU A 350 -31.88 -5.62 7.55
N GLU A 351 -32.80 -4.67 7.36
CA GLU A 351 -33.78 -4.71 6.27
C GLU A 351 -33.13 -4.59 4.89
N ILE A 352 -32.07 -3.78 4.76
CA ILE A 352 -31.38 -3.53 3.49
C ILE A 352 -30.34 -4.61 3.18
N LEU A 353 -29.53 -5.00 4.16
CA LEU A 353 -28.33 -5.84 3.97
C LEU A 353 -28.43 -7.23 4.63
N GLY A 354 -29.48 -7.48 5.42
CA GLY A 354 -29.64 -8.70 6.19
C GLY A 354 -29.16 -8.60 7.64
N LYS A 355 -29.63 -9.54 8.47
CA LYS A 355 -29.35 -9.55 9.92
C LYS A 355 -27.85 -9.60 10.22
N GLY A 356 -27.41 -8.78 11.17
CA GLY A 356 -26.02 -8.74 11.61
C GLY A 356 -25.03 -8.12 10.61
N ALA A 357 -25.49 -7.51 9.51
CA ALA A 357 -24.60 -6.92 8.49
C ALA A 357 -23.73 -5.78 9.07
N PHE A 358 -24.25 -4.99 10.01
CA PHE A 358 -23.51 -3.95 10.74
C PHE A 358 -23.98 -3.88 12.19
N ALA A 359 -23.02 -3.94 13.12
CA ALA A 359 -23.34 -4.01 14.56
C ALA A 359 -23.82 -2.68 15.16
N PHE A 360 -23.29 -1.54 14.71
CA PHE A 360 -23.51 -0.24 15.35
C PHE A 360 -23.76 0.92 14.36
N PRO A 361 -24.73 0.81 13.41
CA PRO A 361 -25.02 1.90 12.49
C PRO A 361 -25.61 3.12 13.21
N LYS A 362 -25.38 4.31 12.64
CA LYS A 362 -25.99 5.55 13.12
C LYS A 362 -27.36 5.77 12.50
N ASP A 363 -28.28 6.34 13.28
CA ASP A 363 -29.67 6.60 12.89
C ASP A 363 -29.76 7.67 11.80
N VAL A 364 -30.32 7.28 10.65
CA VAL A 364 -30.42 8.12 9.45
C VAL A 364 -31.26 9.37 9.70
N SER A 365 -32.33 9.28 10.49
CA SER A 365 -33.20 10.43 10.76
C SER A 365 -32.51 11.49 11.62
N VAL A 366 -31.66 11.08 12.58
CA VAL A 366 -30.86 12.01 13.39
C VAL A 366 -29.86 12.75 12.52
N LEU A 367 -29.15 12.03 11.64
CA LEU A 367 -28.20 12.64 10.70
C LEU A 367 -28.91 13.55 9.70
N SER A 368 -30.10 13.16 9.22
CA SER A 368 -30.94 13.95 8.32
C SER A 368 -31.34 15.28 8.95
N ASP A 369 -31.81 15.28 10.21
CA ASP A 369 -32.11 16.51 10.96
C ASP A 369 -30.86 17.41 11.08
N LEU A 370 -29.75 16.86 11.60
CA LEU A 370 -28.53 17.62 11.89
C LEU A 370 -27.86 18.17 10.63
N ILE A 371 -27.74 17.36 9.58
CA ILE A 371 -27.11 17.79 8.33
C ILE A 371 -28.06 18.68 7.54
N GLY A 372 -29.37 18.39 7.56
CA GLY A 372 -30.40 19.16 6.87
C GLY A 372 -30.52 20.59 7.39
N MET A 373 -30.32 20.82 8.70
CA MET A 373 -30.31 22.19 9.25
C MET A 373 -29.03 22.96 8.91
N ILE A 374 -27.89 22.28 8.75
CA ILE A 374 -26.58 22.91 8.49
C ILE A 374 -26.37 23.18 7.00
N SER A 375 -26.78 22.24 6.15
CA SER A 375 -26.50 22.23 4.71
C SER A 375 -27.69 22.65 3.87
N LYS A 376 -27.41 23.28 2.73
CA LYS A 376 -28.39 23.67 1.72
C LYS A 376 -28.17 22.88 0.43
N PRO A 377 -29.15 22.87 -0.49
CA PRO A 377 -28.95 22.31 -1.83
C PRO A 377 -27.68 22.89 -2.49
N GLY A 378 -26.92 22.05 -3.20
CA GLY A 378 -25.60 22.37 -3.78
C GLY A 378 -24.39 22.25 -2.83
N ASP A 379 -24.60 22.26 -1.50
CA ASP A 379 -23.52 22.09 -0.54
C ASP A 379 -22.95 20.65 -0.55
N VAL A 380 -21.67 20.53 -0.20
CA VAL A 380 -20.95 19.25 -0.06
C VAL A 380 -20.84 18.86 1.40
N VAL A 381 -21.13 17.60 1.70
CA VAL A 381 -21.01 16.97 3.02
C VAL A 381 -19.94 15.88 2.96
N LEU A 382 -19.03 15.84 3.93
CA LEU A 382 -17.95 14.86 3.97
C LEU A 382 -18.02 14.01 5.23
N ASP A 383 -17.82 12.71 5.09
CA ASP A 383 -17.68 11.77 6.20
C ASP A 383 -16.50 10.84 5.93
N SER A 384 -15.43 11.01 6.71
CA SER A 384 -14.20 10.23 6.55
C SER A 384 -14.15 8.98 7.43
N PHE A 385 -15.25 8.64 8.10
CA PHE A 385 -15.46 7.45 8.92
C PHE A 385 -16.84 6.86 8.57
N ALA A 386 -17.04 6.58 7.28
CA ALA A 386 -18.37 6.39 6.71
C ALA A 386 -19.19 5.24 7.33
N GLY A 387 -18.54 4.20 7.85
CA GLY A 387 -19.22 3.10 8.53
C GLY A 387 -20.23 2.40 7.62
N SER A 388 -21.47 2.32 8.07
CA SER A 388 -22.61 1.78 7.31
C SER A 388 -23.12 2.70 6.20
N GLY A 389 -22.49 3.87 5.99
CA GLY A 389 -22.92 4.86 4.99
C GLY A 389 -24.16 5.67 5.41
N SER A 390 -24.50 5.71 6.71
CA SER A 390 -25.70 6.40 7.23
C SER A 390 -25.75 7.88 6.82
N THR A 391 -24.59 8.54 6.71
CA THR A 391 -24.49 9.94 6.27
C THR A 391 -24.98 10.11 4.82
N ALA A 392 -24.54 9.26 3.89
CA ALA A 392 -25.02 9.32 2.50
C ALA A 392 -26.51 8.99 2.41
N HIS A 393 -26.98 7.99 3.15
CA HIS A 393 -28.41 7.66 3.20
C HIS A 393 -29.26 8.86 3.64
N ALA A 394 -28.85 9.55 4.71
CA ALA A 394 -29.54 10.75 5.19
C ALA A 394 -29.60 11.86 4.12
N LEU A 395 -28.50 12.07 3.39
CA LEU A 395 -28.46 13.06 2.30
C LEU A 395 -29.38 12.70 1.13
N LEU A 396 -29.43 11.41 0.76
CA LEU A 396 -30.32 10.94 -0.29
C LEU A 396 -31.79 11.15 0.11
N GLU A 397 -32.17 10.85 1.36
CA GLU A 397 -33.52 11.14 1.87
C GLU A 397 -33.84 12.64 1.85
N LEU A 398 -32.90 13.50 2.26
CA LEU A 398 -33.05 14.96 2.21
C LEU A 398 -33.25 15.48 0.78
N ASN A 399 -32.50 14.94 -0.18
CA ASN A 399 -32.61 15.32 -1.59
C ASN A 399 -33.95 14.83 -2.19
N CYS A 400 -34.39 13.61 -1.86
CA CYS A 400 -35.68 13.09 -2.30
C CYS A 400 -36.87 13.87 -1.73
N SER A 401 -36.81 14.24 -0.45
CA SER A 401 -37.87 15.00 0.23
C SER A 401 -37.94 16.46 -0.21
N THR A 402 -36.87 16.99 -0.80
CA THR A 402 -36.83 18.35 -1.32
C THR A 402 -36.21 18.39 -2.72
N PRO A 403 -36.96 18.04 -3.79
CA PRO A 403 -36.42 18.03 -5.14
C PRO A 403 -35.97 19.44 -5.57
N GLN A 404 -34.68 19.61 -5.91
CA GLN A 404 -34.10 20.87 -6.37
C GLN A 404 -33.27 20.68 -7.64
N SER A 405 -32.97 21.79 -8.33
CA SER A 405 -32.10 21.81 -9.51
C SER A 405 -30.64 21.45 -9.21
N GLU A 406 -30.19 21.61 -7.96
CA GLU A 406 -28.83 21.24 -7.53
C GLU A 406 -28.90 20.50 -6.19
N PRO A 407 -28.80 19.15 -6.17
CA PRO A 407 -28.91 18.36 -4.95
C PRO A 407 -27.68 18.54 -4.04
N ARG A 408 -27.81 18.20 -2.76
CA ARG A 408 -26.65 18.07 -1.85
C ARG A 408 -25.76 16.93 -2.31
N ARG A 409 -24.45 17.09 -2.18
CA ARG A 409 -23.46 16.07 -2.55
C ARG A 409 -22.74 15.52 -1.33
N PHE A 410 -22.37 14.24 -1.37
CA PHE A 410 -21.57 13.62 -0.32
C PHE A 410 -20.20 13.15 -0.80
N ILE A 411 -19.24 13.15 0.12
CA ILE A 411 -17.94 12.48 0.00
C ILE A 411 -17.81 11.53 1.20
N LEU A 412 -17.90 10.24 0.95
CA LEU A 412 -17.62 9.21 1.95
C LEU A 412 -16.19 8.71 1.80
N VAL A 413 -15.51 8.47 2.91
CA VAL A 413 -14.25 7.72 2.93
C VAL A 413 -14.39 6.54 3.87
N GLN A 414 -14.05 5.37 3.36
CA GLN A 414 -14.15 4.13 4.10
C GLN A 414 -12.88 3.29 3.90
N GLN A 415 -12.22 2.95 5.01
CA GLN A 415 -11.12 1.99 4.95
C GLN A 415 -11.68 0.60 4.61
N PRO A 416 -11.03 -0.16 3.73
CA PRO A 416 -11.34 -1.58 3.59
C PRO A 416 -10.99 -2.27 4.91
N TYR A 417 -11.99 -2.83 5.59
CA TYR A 417 -11.75 -3.68 6.73
C TYR A 417 -11.77 -5.13 6.31
N GLU A 418 -10.89 -5.90 6.93
CA GLU A 418 -10.84 -7.34 6.79
C GLU A 418 -11.94 -7.98 7.66
N THR A 419 -12.79 -8.82 7.08
CA THR A 419 -13.70 -9.71 7.80
C THR A 419 -12.92 -10.70 8.70
N GLU A 420 -13.59 -11.38 9.63
CA GLU A 420 -12.97 -12.46 10.43
C GLU A 420 -12.37 -13.56 9.53
N GLU A 421 -12.95 -13.76 8.35
CA GLU A 421 -12.44 -14.57 7.23
C GLU A 421 -11.12 -14.04 6.63
N GLN A 422 -11.00 -12.73 6.48
CA GLN A 422 -9.78 -12.07 6.01
C GLN A 422 -8.69 -11.98 7.10
N ARG A 423 -9.08 -12.04 8.38
CA ARG A 423 -8.16 -12.20 9.54
C ARG A 423 -7.56 -13.61 9.61
N LEU A 424 -8.32 -14.66 9.27
CA LEU A 424 -7.80 -16.02 9.02
C LEU A 424 -6.83 -16.06 7.83
N ASN A 425 -7.04 -15.22 6.81
CA ASN A 425 -6.12 -15.05 5.69
C ASN A 425 -4.82 -14.28 6.00
N ASN A 426 -4.66 -13.68 7.18
CA ASN A 426 -3.37 -13.11 7.60
C ASN A 426 -2.50 -14.09 8.40
N GLU A 427 -2.97 -15.32 8.61
CA GLU A 427 -2.16 -16.48 9.04
C GLU A 427 -1.35 -17.07 7.86
N ASN A 428 -1.21 -16.30 6.76
CA ASN A 428 -0.51 -16.62 5.51
C ASN A 428 1.00 -16.32 5.58
N ILE A 429 1.75 -17.27 6.13
CA ILE A 429 3.23 -17.32 6.19
C ILE A 429 3.91 -17.03 4.83
N CYS A 430 3.27 -17.40 3.71
CA CYS A 430 3.81 -17.19 2.36
C CYS A 430 3.73 -15.72 1.90
N ARG A 431 2.76 -14.94 2.41
CA ARG A 431 2.62 -13.51 2.11
C ARG A 431 3.61 -12.67 2.92
N ASP A 432 3.79 -12.99 4.20
CA ASP A 432 4.77 -12.30 5.04
C ASP A 432 6.21 -12.56 4.57
N LYS A 433 6.53 -13.78 4.10
CA LYS A 433 7.83 -14.07 3.47
C LYS A 433 8.02 -13.28 2.17
N THR A 434 7.02 -13.20 1.28
CA THR A 434 7.11 -12.42 0.03
C THR A 434 7.19 -10.91 0.26
N VAL A 435 6.56 -10.40 1.31
CA VAL A 435 6.67 -9.00 1.72
C VAL A 435 8.01 -8.71 2.40
N THR A 436 8.49 -9.57 3.29
CA THR A 436 9.81 -9.42 3.94
C THR A 436 10.94 -9.51 2.91
N GLU A 437 10.82 -10.42 1.95
CA GLU A 437 11.69 -10.52 0.77
C GLU A 437 11.64 -9.26 -0.10
N GLY A 438 10.43 -8.76 -0.41
CA GLY A 438 10.22 -7.54 -1.18
C GLY A 438 10.67 -6.26 -0.47
N GLN A 439 10.65 -6.24 0.87
CA GLN A 439 11.19 -5.13 1.66
C GLN A 439 12.72 -5.13 1.70
N GLN A 440 13.36 -6.30 1.61
CA GLN A 440 14.82 -6.45 1.62
C GLN A 440 15.46 -6.40 0.21
N THR A 441 14.69 -6.64 -0.86
CA THR A 441 15.18 -6.73 -2.25
C THR A 441 14.46 -5.83 -3.26
N SER A 442 13.33 -5.21 -2.89
CA SER A 442 12.47 -4.33 -3.72
C SER A 442 11.74 -4.99 -4.90
N GLU A 443 11.73 -6.32 -5.01
CA GLU A 443 11.00 -7.03 -6.07
C GLU A 443 9.56 -7.40 -5.64
N TYR A 444 8.56 -7.12 -6.49
CA TYR A 444 7.15 -7.43 -6.21
C TYR A 444 6.80 -8.84 -6.67
N VAL A 445 6.37 -9.68 -5.73
CA VAL A 445 6.02 -11.09 -5.98
C VAL A 445 4.55 -11.30 -5.63
N ARG A 446 3.75 -11.73 -6.63
CA ARG A 446 2.35 -12.13 -6.44
C ARG A 446 2.17 -13.60 -6.83
N PRO A 447 2.01 -14.52 -5.86
CA PRO A 447 1.64 -15.91 -6.17
C PRO A 447 0.17 -16.02 -6.59
N ILE A 448 -0.11 -16.65 -7.73
CA ILE A 448 -1.46 -17.03 -8.21
C ILE A 448 -1.61 -18.57 -8.14
N LEU A 449 -2.76 -19.04 -7.67
CA LEU A 449 -3.19 -20.43 -7.57
C LEU A 449 -4.12 -20.81 -8.73
N LEU A 450 -3.62 -21.53 -9.72
CA LEU A 450 -4.45 -22.06 -10.79
C LEU A 450 -5.16 -23.35 -10.33
N ILE A 451 -6.46 -23.50 -10.60
CA ILE A 451 -7.23 -24.70 -10.26
C ILE A 451 -7.90 -25.26 -11.53
N GLN A 452 -7.69 -26.53 -11.85
CA GLN A 452 -8.40 -27.19 -12.93
C GLN A 452 -9.54 -28.05 -12.37
N ALA A 453 -10.79 -27.67 -12.62
CA ALA A 453 -11.96 -28.43 -12.17
C ALA A 453 -12.27 -29.61 -13.10
N GLU A 454 -12.92 -30.64 -12.55
CA GLU A 454 -13.23 -31.88 -13.28
C GLU A 454 -14.21 -31.66 -14.44
N ARG A 455 -15.27 -30.89 -14.18
CA ARG A 455 -16.34 -30.60 -15.13
C ARG A 455 -16.86 -29.18 -14.96
N VAL A 456 -17.47 -28.65 -16.01
CA VAL A 456 -17.93 -27.26 -16.08
C VAL A 456 -18.98 -26.95 -15.01
N ASP A 457 -19.88 -27.90 -14.75
CA ASP A 457 -20.92 -27.81 -13.73
C ASP A 457 -20.37 -27.81 -12.29
N ALA A 458 -19.11 -28.21 -12.07
CA ALA A 458 -18.46 -28.23 -10.74
C ALA A 458 -17.64 -26.97 -10.43
N CYS A 459 -17.39 -26.10 -11.41
CA CYS A 459 -16.55 -24.90 -11.24
C CYS A 459 -17.20 -23.89 -10.28
N GLU A 460 -18.50 -23.68 -10.41
CA GLU A 460 -19.24 -22.70 -9.60
C GLU A 460 -19.31 -23.09 -8.12
N PRO A 461 -19.72 -24.33 -7.75
CA PRO A 461 -19.73 -24.77 -6.35
C PRO A 461 -18.35 -24.75 -5.69
N LEU A 462 -17.29 -25.06 -6.45
CA LEU A 462 -15.91 -25.03 -5.96
C LEU A 462 -15.45 -23.60 -5.68
N ARG A 463 -15.74 -22.66 -6.58
CA ARG A 463 -15.48 -21.23 -6.37
C ARG A 463 -16.18 -20.74 -5.12
N ASP A 464 -17.47 -21.06 -4.95
CA ASP A 464 -18.26 -20.61 -3.80
C ASP A 464 -17.72 -21.16 -2.47
N ARG A 465 -17.13 -22.36 -2.49
CA ARG A 465 -16.53 -22.98 -1.30
C ARG A 465 -15.18 -22.36 -0.93
N LEU A 466 -14.32 -22.07 -1.90
CA LEU A 466 -13.06 -21.33 -1.69
C LEU A 466 -13.29 -19.92 -1.18
N VAL A 467 -14.35 -19.28 -1.68
CA VAL A 467 -14.77 -17.95 -1.25
C VAL A 467 -15.20 -17.95 0.22
N ARG A 468 -15.96 -18.96 0.65
CA ARG A 468 -16.58 -19.04 1.99
C ARG A 468 -15.68 -19.62 3.10
N GLU A 469 -14.79 -20.55 2.77
CA GLU A 469 -13.96 -21.25 3.77
C GLU A 469 -12.59 -20.58 3.95
N PHE A 470 -12.14 -19.80 2.98
CA PHE A 470 -10.84 -19.14 2.98
C PHE A 470 -10.93 -17.64 2.69
N GLY A 471 -12.11 -17.00 2.76
CA GLY A 471 -12.23 -15.53 2.70
C GLY A 471 -11.73 -14.86 1.42
N LEU A 472 -11.75 -15.57 0.30
CA LEU A 472 -11.35 -15.07 -1.03
C LEU A 472 -12.57 -14.52 -1.78
N SER A 473 -12.40 -13.55 -2.69
CA SER A 473 -13.51 -13.00 -3.49
C SER A 473 -13.69 -13.69 -4.85
N LYS A 474 -14.87 -13.57 -5.47
CA LYS A 474 -15.12 -14.07 -6.85
C LYS A 474 -14.31 -13.34 -7.93
N ASP A 475 -13.71 -12.19 -7.61
CA ASP A 475 -12.78 -11.48 -8.50
C ASP A 475 -11.35 -11.99 -8.37
N GLU A 476 -11.01 -12.45 -7.18
CA GLU A 476 -9.78 -13.19 -6.92
C GLU A 476 -9.85 -14.61 -7.49
N VAL A 477 -11.04 -15.21 -7.63
CA VAL A 477 -11.27 -16.57 -8.16
C VAL A 477 -12.04 -16.57 -9.49
N LYS A 478 -11.37 -16.61 -10.66
CA LYS A 478 -12.01 -16.49 -12.00
C LYS A 478 -12.25 -17.80 -12.73
N ILE A 479 -13.42 -17.98 -13.35
CA ILE A 479 -13.79 -19.19 -14.09
C ILE A 479 -13.66 -18.97 -15.58
N SER A 480 -13.04 -19.92 -16.29
CA SER A 480 -12.79 -19.75 -17.71
C SER A 480 -12.96 -21.04 -18.50
N VAL A 481 -14.15 -21.22 -19.09
CA VAL A 481 -14.64 -22.46 -19.70
C VAL A 481 -15.57 -22.21 -20.90
N GLY A 482 -15.17 -22.64 -22.11
CA GLY A 482 -16.02 -22.62 -23.31
C GLY A 482 -16.55 -21.23 -23.71
N LYS A 483 -17.87 -21.07 -23.86
CA LYS A 483 -18.49 -19.76 -24.13
C LYS A 483 -18.47 -18.81 -22.92
N LEU A 484 -18.21 -19.33 -21.72
CA LEU A 484 -18.09 -18.59 -20.48
C LEU A 484 -16.61 -18.40 -20.14
N ASP A 485 -16.00 -17.43 -20.79
CA ASP A 485 -14.59 -17.10 -20.60
C ASP A 485 -14.45 -15.71 -19.97
N GLU A 486 -14.32 -15.69 -18.66
CA GLU A 486 -14.23 -14.44 -17.91
C GLU A 486 -12.86 -13.74 -18.05
N LEU A 487 -11.84 -14.46 -18.53
CA LEU A 487 -10.48 -13.93 -18.69
C LEU A 487 -10.30 -13.09 -19.95
N LYS A 488 -11.15 -13.28 -20.97
CA LYS A 488 -11.13 -12.42 -22.18
C LYS A 488 -11.36 -10.94 -21.89
N ASN A 489 -11.93 -10.64 -20.73
CA ASN A 489 -12.23 -9.29 -20.28
C ASN A 489 -11.15 -8.75 -19.32
N VAL A 490 -10.09 -9.52 -19.06
CA VAL A 490 -8.96 -9.12 -18.24
C VAL A 490 -7.88 -8.50 -19.14
N LYS A 491 -7.70 -7.18 -19.01
CA LYS A 491 -6.82 -6.37 -19.90
C LYS A 491 -5.34 -6.77 -19.85
N ASP A 492 -4.80 -7.08 -18.67
CA ASP A 492 -3.44 -7.61 -18.48
C ASP A 492 -3.33 -8.26 -17.08
N ILE A 493 -2.99 -9.54 -17.06
CA ILE A 493 -2.91 -10.35 -15.84
C ILE A 493 -1.57 -10.21 -15.11
N ALA A 494 -0.49 -9.81 -15.80
CA ALA A 494 0.85 -9.65 -15.24
C ALA A 494 1.00 -8.36 -14.41
N SER A 495 0.06 -7.44 -14.56
CA SER A 495 0.05 -6.17 -13.83
C SER A 495 -0.04 -6.38 -12.31
N PRO A 496 0.78 -5.69 -11.48
CA PRO A 496 0.63 -5.66 -10.02
C PRO A 496 -0.76 -5.23 -9.55
N LYS A 497 -1.53 -4.58 -10.43
CA LYS A 497 -2.91 -4.12 -10.22
C LYS A 497 -3.97 -5.17 -10.58
N CYS A 498 -3.60 -6.30 -11.19
CA CYS A 498 -4.52 -7.42 -11.44
C CYS A 498 -4.83 -8.14 -10.10
N LEU A 499 -6.11 -8.30 -9.79
CA LEU A 499 -6.55 -8.83 -8.49
C LEU A 499 -6.72 -10.35 -8.48
N VAL A 500 -6.58 -10.99 -9.64
CA VAL A 500 -6.76 -12.44 -9.79
C VAL A 500 -5.67 -13.19 -8.99
N ARG A 501 -6.10 -14.07 -8.10
CA ARG A 501 -5.26 -14.87 -7.19
C ARG A 501 -5.50 -16.36 -7.33
N VAL A 502 -6.66 -16.74 -7.85
CA VAL A 502 -7.08 -18.09 -8.12
C VAL A 502 -7.79 -18.14 -9.48
N ILE A 503 -7.53 -19.14 -10.31
CA ILE A 503 -8.17 -19.25 -11.62
C ILE A 503 -8.67 -20.66 -11.83
N ILE A 504 -9.99 -20.83 -11.93
CA ILE A 504 -10.66 -22.10 -12.14
C ILE A 504 -10.92 -22.29 -13.64
N THR A 505 -10.48 -23.39 -14.22
CA THR A 505 -10.75 -23.73 -15.63
C THR A 505 -10.98 -25.23 -15.79
N VAL A 506 -11.50 -25.66 -16.94
CA VAL A 506 -11.70 -27.10 -17.24
C VAL A 506 -10.83 -27.51 -18.43
N GLU A 507 -10.86 -26.74 -19.53
CA GLU A 507 -10.15 -27.12 -20.78
C GLU A 507 -9.21 -26.04 -21.33
N LYS A 508 -9.26 -24.81 -20.81
CA LYS A 508 -8.65 -23.64 -21.46
C LYS A 508 -7.12 -23.63 -21.50
N LEU A 509 -6.49 -24.33 -20.56
CA LEU A 509 -5.04 -24.58 -20.58
C LEU A 509 -4.61 -25.44 -21.78
N ARG A 510 -5.50 -26.27 -22.34
CA ARG A 510 -5.25 -26.98 -23.60
C ARG A 510 -5.46 -26.09 -24.83
N GLU A 511 -6.18 -24.98 -24.71
CA GLU A 511 -6.62 -24.14 -25.83
C GLU A 511 -5.64 -23.00 -26.21
N GLY A 512 -4.46 -22.91 -25.59
CA GLY A 512 -3.39 -21.97 -26.01
C GLY A 512 -3.12 -20.77 -25.10
N TRP A 513 -3.70 -20.73 -23.89
CA TRP A 513 -3.57 -19.60 -22.95
C TRP A 513 -2.42 -19.80 -21.93
N ASP A 514 -1.59 -18.76 -21.72
CA ASP A 514 -0.47 -18.70 -20.76
C ASP A 514 -0.79 -17.71 -19.62
N CYS A 515 -0.46 -18.10 -18.36
CA CYS A 515 -0.84 -17.34 -17.15
C CYS A 515 0.39 -16.87 -16.35
N PRO A 516 0.80 -15.59 -16.50
CA PRO A 516 1.79 -14.93 -15.65
C PRO A 516 1.49 -15.09 -14.15
N PHE A 517 2.54 -15.21 -13.32
CA PHE A 517 2.45 -15.27 -11.84
C PHE A 517 1.75 -16.51 -11.25
N ALA A 518 1.57 -17.58 -12.02
CA ALA A 518 1.05 -18.85 -11.52
C ALA A 518 2.12 -19.61 -10.71
N TYR A 519 2.10 -19.43 -9.39
CA TYR A 519 3.06 -20.05 -8.45
C TYR A 519 2.53 -21.36 -7.88
N VAL A 520 1.22 -21.60 -7.94
CA VAL A 520 0.60 -22.84 -7.49
C VAL A 520 -0.39 -23.33 -8.55
N LEU A 521 -0.34 -24.60 -8.93
CA LEU A 521 -1.35 -25.29 -9.75
C LEU A 521 -2.04 -26.36 -8.89
N CYS A 522 -3.35 -26.53 -9.03
CA CYS A 522 -4.12 -27.60 -8.42
C CYS A 522 -5.10 -28.21 -9.44
N SER A 523 -4.79 -29.38 -10.00
CA SER A 523 -5.72 -30.08 -10.90
C SER A 523 -6.57 -31.09 -10.14
N LEU A 524 -7.88 -30.90 -10.18
CA LEU A 524 -8.90 -31.77 -9.60
C LEU A 524 -9.54 -32.71 -10.64
N LYS A 525 -9.05 -32.67 -11.89
CA LYS A 525 -9.58 -33.47 -13.02
C LYS A 525 -8.65 -34.65 -13.32
N GLU A 526 -9.15 -35.87 -13.15
CA GLU A 526 -8.43 -37.08 -13.53
C GLU A 526 -8.11 -37.06 -15.04
N THR A 527 -6.82 -36.98 -15.37
CA THR A 527 -6.35 -36.86 -16.76
C THR A 527 -5.34 -37.97 -17.04
N ARG A 528 -5.56 -38.73 -18.13
CA ARG A 528 -4.74 -39.91 -18.48
C ARG A 528 -3.91 -39.78 -19.76
N SER A 529 -3.90 -38.59 -20.36
CA SER A 529 -3.13 -38.29 -21.58
C SER A 529 -1.92 -37.46 -21.19
N VAL A 530 -0.73 -37.96 -21.57
CA VAL A 530 0.55 -37.42 -21.13
C VAL A 530 0.76 -36.00 -21.67
N THR A 531 0.61 -35.86 -22.98
CA THR A 531 0.67 -34.61 -23.76
C THR A 531 -0.28 -33.53 -23.23
N ALA A 532 -1.43 -33.92 -22.67
CA ALA A 532 -2.41 -32.99 -22.16
C ALA A 532 -2.03 -32.38 -20.80
N ILE A 533 -1.25 -33.09 -19.99
CA ILE A 533 -0.78 -32.63 -18.67
C ILE A 533 0.53 -31.86 -18.84
N GLU A 534 1.40 -32.29 -19.76
CA GLU A 534 2.61 -31.55 -20.16
C GLU A 534 2.28 -30.10 -20.56
N GLN A 535 1.26 -29.93 -21.41
CA GLN A 535 0.79 -28.60 -21.83
C GLN A 535 0.17 -27.77 -20.70
N ILE A 536 -0.29 -28.39 -19.61
CA ILE A 536 -0.89 -27.69 -18.47
C ILE A 536 0.22 -27.20 -17.52
N VAL A 537 1.18 -28.06 -17.22
CA VAL A 537 2.29 -27.75 -16.29
C VAL A 537 3.28 -26.78 -16.92
N GLY A 538 3.66 -26.99 -18.20
CA GLY A 538 4.63 -26.14 -18.90
C GLY A 538 4.20 -24.67 -19.06
N ARG A 539 2.92 -24.34 -18.88
CA ARG A 539 2.38 -22.98 -19.02
C ARG A 539 2.30 -22.20 -17.71
N ILE A 540 2.50 -22.87 -16.59
CA ILE A 540 2.53 -22.28 -15.25
C ILE A 540 3.98 -22.01 -14.82
N LEU A 541 4.90 -22.87 -15.25
CA LEU A 541 6.34 -22.68 -15.05
C LEU A 541 6.93 -21.51 -15.86
N ARG A 542 6.19 -20.98 -16.84
CA ARG A 542 6.58 -19.80 -17.61
C ARG A 542 6.22 -18.54 -16.83
N LEU A 543 7.12 -18.13 -15.94
CA LEU A 543 7.04 -16.88 -15.17
C LEU A 543 7.92 -15.80 -15.82
N PRO A 544 7.39 -14.97 -16.74
CA PRO A 544 8.16 -13.89 -17.33
C PRO A 544 8.56 -12.88 -16.25
N LEU A 545 9.85 -12.50 -16.20
CA LEU A 545 10.46 -11.49 -15.31
C LEU A 545 10.80 -11.93 -13.86
N ALA A 546 10.84 -13.23 -13.54
CA ALA A 546 11.16 -13.72 -12.18
C ALA A 546 12.67 -13.61 -11.80
N GLN A 547 12.99 -13.25 -10.55
CA GLN A 547 14.36 -13.27 -9.98
C GLN A 547 14.46 -14.05 -8.64
N ALA A 548 15.69 -14.35 -8.20
CA ALA A 548 15.98 -15.17 -7.03
C ALA A 548 15.82 -14.44 -5.67
N LYS A 549 15.31 -15.16 -4.67
CA LYS A 549 14.90 -14.69 -3.34
C LYS A 549 15.80 -15.25 -2.22
N ARG A 550 16.00 -14.49 -1.15
CA ARG A 550 16.71 -14.84 0.10
C ARG A 550 15.97 -15.91 0.91
N HIS A 551 14.65 -15.85 0.95
CA HIS A 551 13.83 -16.95 1.45
C HIS A 551 13.69 -18.03 0.37
N LEU A 552 14.36 -19.16 0.58
CA LEU A 552 14.44 -20.27 -0.38
C LEU A 552 13.08 -20.78 -0.85
N ASP A 553 12.04 -20.71 -0.01
CA ASP A 553 10.68 -21.17 -0.31
C ASP A 553 9.96 -20.34 -1.40
N LEU A 554 10.46 -19.13 -1.71
CA LEU A 554 9.86 -18.25 -2.73
C LEU A 554 10.47 -18.42 -4.12
N ASN A 555 11.51 -19.25 -4.24
CA ASN A 555 12.19 -19.58 -5.50
C ASN A 555 11.57 -20.80 -6.21
N CYS A 556 10.44 -21.31 -5.72
CA CYS A 556 9.78 -22.50 -6.22
C CYS A 556 8.34 -22.19 -6.67
N ALA A 557 7.86 -22.93 -7.67
CA ALA A 557 6.46 -23.03 -8.03
C ALA A 557 5.95 -24.44 -7.69
N TYR A 558 4.68 -24.59 -7.37
CA TYR A 558 4.12 -25.80 -6.77
C TYR A 558 2.96 -26.33 -7.61
N ALA A 559 2.91 -27.63 -7.87
CA ALA A 559 1.83 -28.25 -8.64
C ALA A 559 1.25 -29.44 -7.89
N PHE A 560 -0.07 -29.44 -7.71
CA PHE A 560 -0.87 -30.46 -7.06
C PHE A 560 -1.82 -31.04 -8.10
N SER A 561 -1.96 -32.36 -8.17
CA SER A 561 -2.84 -33.00 -9.15
C SER A 561 -3.45 -34.27 -8.58
N VAL A 562 -4.72 -34.50 -8.91
CA VAL A 562 -5.44 -35.77 -8.67
C VAL A 562 -5.33 -36.59 -9.96
N SER A 563 -4.26 -37.38 -10.11
CA SER A 563 -4.08 -38.27 -11.27
C SER A 563 -3.19 -39.47 -10.97
N ASP A 564 -3.59 -40.64 -11.49
CA ASP A 564 -2.81 -41.88 -11.40
C ASP A 564 -1.67 -41.97 -12.43
N SER A 565 -1.61 -41.06 -13.41
CA SER A 565 -0.63 -41.05 -14.52
C SER A 565 0.32 -39.85 -14.52
N ILE A 566 0.40 -39.11 -13.41
CA ILE A 566 1.27 -37.93 -13.25
C ILE A 566 2.75 -38.27 -13.47
N THR A 567 3.17 -39.48 -13.09
CA THR A 567 4.55 -39.97 -13.18
C THR A 567 5.05 -40.08 -14.62
N ASP A 568 4.19 -40.51 -15.55
CA ASP A 568 4.53 -40.63 -16.98
C ASP A 568 4.65 -39.26 -17.66
N VAL A 569 3.96 -38.24 -17.12
CA VAL A 569 4.01 -36.84 -17.62
C VAL A 569 5.25 -36.09 -17.18
N LEU A 570 5.67 -36.30 -15.93
CA LEU A 570 6.89 -35.66 -15.42
C LEU A 570 8.13 -36.14 -16.21
N ALA A 571 8.06 -37.33 -16.80
CA ALA A 571 9.08 -37.84 -17.72
C ALA A 571 9.07 -37.12 -19.09
N GLU A 572 7.91 -36.88 -19.71
CA GLU A 572 7.80 -36.11 -20.98
C GLU A 572 8.12 -34.60 -20.80
N LEU A 573 7.68 -33.97 -19.71
CA LEU A 573 7.98 -32.54 -19.43
C LEU A 573 9.49 -32.32 -19.23
N ARG A 574 10.18 -33.33 -18.70
CA ARG A 574 11.64 -33.35 -18.55
C ARG A 574 12.33 -33.38 -19.93
N GLU A 575 11.90 -34.28 -20.83
CA GLU A 575 12.37 -34.32 -22.23
C GLU A 575 12.07 -32.99 -22.99
N ALA A 576 10.96 -32.32 -22.70
CA ALA A 576 10.60 -31.05 -23.34
C ALA A 576 11.42 -29.84 -22.84
N LEU A 577 11.81 -29.80 -21.56
CA LEU A 577 12.75 -28.81 -21.02
C LEU A 577 14.13 -28.99 -21.66
N GLU A 578 14.58 -30.24 -21.80
CA GLU A 578 15.80 -30.60 -22.52
C GLU A 578 15.78 -30.10 -23.98
N HIS A 579 14.63 -30.22 -24.66
CA HIS A 579 14.44 -29.74 -26.03
C HIS A 579 14.40 -28.20 -26.17
N ASN A 580 14.09 -27.47 -25.10
CA ASN A 580 14.04 -25.99 -25.06
C ASN A 580 15.33 -25.36 -24.50
N GLY A 581 16.42 -26.14 -24.43
CA GLY A 581 17.75 -25.63 -24.11
C GLY A 581 18.15 -25.77 -22.65
N PHE A 582 17.35 -26.44 -21.83
CA PHE A 582 17.80 -26.94 -20.53
C PHE A 582 18.59 -28.26 -20.73
N THR A 583 19.41 -28.66 -19.75
CA THR A 583 20.13 -29.93 -19.73
C THR A 583 19.35 -30.97 -18.92
N ALA A 584 19.58 -32.27 -19.13
CA ALA A 584 18.73 -33.32 -18.58
C ALA A 584 18.63 -33.33 -17.05
N ALA A 585 19.74 -33.09 -16.37
CA ALA A 585 19.88 -32.89 -14.93
C ALA A 585 19.46 -31.50 -14.40
N GLU A 586 19.33 -30.46 -15.22
CA GLU A 586 18.55 -29.27 -14.83
C GLU A 586 17.08 -29.67 -14.68
N ALA A 587 16.53 -30.31 -15.72
CA ALA A 587 15.15 -30.75 -15.73
C ALA A 587 14.89 -31.81 -14.64
N GLU A 588 15.85 -32.70 -14.33
CA GLU A 588 15.76 -33.65 -13.22
C GLU A 588 15.68 -32.98 -11.83
N ARG A 589 16.29 -31.80 -11.66
CA ARG A 589 16.35 -31.09 -10.37
C ARG A 589 15.21 -30.10 -10.18
N ILE A 590 14.63 -29.61 -11.26
CA ILE A 590 13.48 -28.70 -11.23
C ILE A 590 12.20 -29.44 -10.84
N ILE A 591 12.14 -30.75 -11.13
CA ILE A 591 10.93 -31.57 -10.96
C ILE A 591 11.22 -32.70 -9.97
N ILE A 592 10.75 -32.53 -8.72
CA ILE A 592 11.05 -33.45 -7.62
C ILE A 592 9.76 -34.09 -7.06
N PRO A 593 9.62 -35.42 -7.04
CA PRO A 593 8.38 -36.09 -6.65
C PRO A 593 8.19 -36.20 -5.11
N VAL A 594 7.19 -35.53 -4.53
CA VAL A 594 6.95 -35.53 -3.07
C VAL A 594 5.78 -36.47 -2.68
N PRO A 595 5.89 -37.28 -1.60
CA PRO A 595 4.80 -38.06 -1.05
C PRO A 595 3.61 -37.19 -0.61
N GLN A 596 2.39 -37.71 -0.81
CA GLN A 596 1.16 -37.02 -0.41
C GLN A 596 1.13 -36.70 1.09
N GLY A 597 0.78 -35.45 1.44
CA GLY A 597 0.65 -34.98 2.83
C GLY A 597 1.82 -34.14 3.36
N THR A 598 2.89 -33.95 2.57
CA THR A 598 4.07 -33.17 2.97
C THR A 598 4.07 -31.81 2.27
N PHE A 599 4.09 -30.70 3.02
CA PHE A 599 4.27 -29.37 2.42
C PHE A 599 5.76 -29.14 2.07
N PRO A 600 6.06 -28.45 0.95
CA PRO A 600 7.42 -28.33 0.40
C PRO A 600 8.18 -27.14 1.02
N LEU A 601 8.34 -27.17 2.34
CA LEU A 601 9.14 -26.20 3.09
C LEU A 601 10.43 -26.87 3.56
N GLY A 602 11.56 -26.47 2.95
CA GLY A 602 12.91 -26.87 3.32
C GLY A 602 13.26 -28.34 3.07
N VAL A 603 14.18 -28.61 2.14
CA VAL A 603 15.12 -29.74 2.34
C VAL A 603 16.11 -29.26 3.41
N GLN A 604 15.60 -29.13 4.63
CA GLN A 604 16.28 -28.51 5.75
C GLN A 604 16.36 -29.51 6.89
N PRO A 605 17.40 -29.39 7.71
CA PRO A 605 17.49 -30.13 8.94
C PRO A 605 16.19 -30.07 9.77
N GLN A 606 15.70 -31.21 10.22
CA GLN A 606 14.59 -31.24 11.17
C GLN A 606 15.12 -30.95 12.58
N THR A 607 14.57 -29.94 13.24
CA THR A 607 14.92 -29.62 14.62
C THR A 607 13.80 -30.06 15.58
N VAL A 608 14.14 -30.92 16.53
CA VAL A 608 13.28 -31.31 17.64
C VAL A 608 13.71 -30.51 18.86
N LYS A 609 12.75 -29.86 19.51
CA LYS A 609 12.99 -29.11 20.74
C LYS A 609 12.48 -29.89 21.93
N LEU A 610 13.41 -30.36 22.75
CA LEU A 610 13.15 -31.11 23.98
C LEU A 610 13.41 -30.22 25.19
N THR A 611 12.98 -30.63 26.38
CA THR A 611 13.43 -29.91 27.57
C THR A 611 14.91 -30.24 27.85
N PRO A 612 15.74 -29.27 28.25
CA PRO A 612 17.18 -29.52 28.46
C PRO A 612 17.50 -30.66 29.44
N ALA A 613 16.63 -30.91 30.43
CA ALA A 613 16.82 -31.98 31.43
C ALA A 613 16.68 -33.40 30.85
N GLU A 614 15.96 -33.54 29.74
CA GLU A 614 15.72 -34.82 29.04
C GLU A 614 16.90 -35.26 28.18
N ILE A 615 17.85 -34.37 27.89
CA ILE A 615 19.10 -34.70 27.19
C ILE A 615 20.14 -35.21 28.18
N ASP A 616 20.83 -36.28 27.83
CA ASP A 616 21.98 -36.77 28.58
C ASP A 616 23.25 -36.00 28.20
N ALA A 617 23.51 -34.95 28.97
CA ALA A 617 24.68 -34.08 28.80
C ALA A 617 26.03 -34.80 28.94
N THR A 618 26.09 -36.02 29.47
CA THR A 618 27.34 -36.81 29.55
C THR A 618 27.57 -37.68 28.32
N VAL A 619 26.50 -38.13 27.66
CA VAL A 619 26.56 -39.02 26.48
C VAL A 619 26.50 -38.23 25.18
N ALA A 620 25.74 -37.13 25.13
CA ALA A 620 25.49 -36.37 23.91
C ALA A 620 26.77 -35.84 23.22
N PRO A 621 27.77 -35.26 23.90
CA PRO A 621 28.96 -34.74 23.23
C PRO A 621 29.81 -35.82 22.54
N ILE A 622 29.87 -37.04 23.12
CA ILE A 622 30.66 -38.15 22.58
C ILE A 622 30.00 -38.69 21.30
N GLN A 623 28.67 -38.87 21.32
CA GLN A 623 27.93 -39.41 20.19
C GLN A 623 27.80 -38.40 19.05
N VAL A 624 27.65 -37.10 19.34
CA VAL A 624 27.62 -36.04 18.30
C VAL A 624 28.94 -35.99 17.52
N LEU A 625 30.08 -36.18 18.19
CA LEU A 625 31.37 -36.27 17.52
C LEU A 625 31.45 -37.50 16.60
N ALA A 626 30.94 -38.64 17.06
CA ALA A 626 30.89 -39.90 16.29
C ALA A 626 29.91 -39.83 15.09
N LEU A 627 28.90 -38.96 15.14
CA LEU A 627 27.95 -38.70 14.06
C LEU A 627 28.50 -37.74 12.99
N ALA A 628 29.74 -37.26 13.13
CA ALA A 628 30.52 -36.58 12.08
C ALA A 628 29.78 -35.43 11.35
N GLY A 629 29.01 -34.63 12.09
CA GLY A 629 28.27 -33.47 11.55
C GLY A 629 26.90 -33.79 10.96
N LYS A 630 26.43 -35.04 11.03
CA LYS A 630 25.08 -35.45 10.62
C LYS A 630 23.98 -34.92 11.56
N VAL A 631 24.31 -34.66 12.82
CA VAL A 631 23.40 -34.17 13.85
C VAL A 631 24.07 -33.07 14.67
N ARG A 632 23.30 -32.10 15.13
CA ARG A 632 23.72 -31.06 16.09
C ARG A 632 22.82 -31.13 17.31
N ILE A 633 23.41 -30.99 18.50
CA ILE A 633 22.68 -30.98 19.77
C ILE A 633 23.15 -29.77 20.58
N ASP A 634 22.21 -28.90 20.94
CA ASP A 634 22.42 -27.86 21.95
C ASP A 634 21.81 -28.31 23.28
N THR A 635 22.68 -28.74 24.18
CA THR A 635 22.28 -29.22 25.52
C THR A 635 21.72 -28.13 26.43
N ALA A 636 21.96 -26.85 26.15
CA ALA A 636 21.49 -25.74 26.97
C ALA A 636 20.06 -25.32 26.61
N THR A 637 19.74 -25.31 25.31
CA THR A 637 18.40 -24.95 24.80
C THR A 637 17.49 -26.16 24.63
N GLY A 638 18.06 -27.38 24.59
CA GLY A 638 17.33 -28.63 24.40
C GLY A 638 17.05 -28.95 22.94
N GLU A 639 17.70 -28.27 21.98
CA GLU A 639 17.45 -28.43 20.55
C GLU A 639 18.35 -29.52 19.94
N ILE A 640 17.72 -30.44 19.19
CA ILE A 640 18.38 -31.51 18.43
C ILE A 640 18.03 -31.34 16.95
N THR A 641 19.04 -31.13 16.12
CA THR A 641 18.90 -30.83 14.69
C THR A 641 19.52 -31.93 13.84
N ILE A 642 18.71 -32.63 13.05
CA ILE A 642 19.13 -33.74 12.18
C ILE A 642 19.34 -33.18 10.77
N VAL A 643 20.57 -33.22 10.25
CA VAL A 643 20.98 -32.50 9.03
C VAL A 643 20.88 -33.36 7.76
N VAL A 644 21.16 -34.65 7.87
CA VAL A 644 21.05 -35.62 6.78
C VAL A 644 20.45 -36.92 7.33
N PRO A 645 19.94 -37.80 6.45
CA PRO A 645 19.45 -39.10 6.89
C PRO A 645 20.50 -39.89 7.66
N LEU A 646 20.07 -40.41 8.80
CA LEU A 646 20.86 -41.30 9.65
C LEU A 646 20.57 -42.75 9.24
N ASP A 647 21.51 -43.68 9.39
CA ASP A 647 21.20 -45.11 9.34
C ASP A 647 20.77 -45.61 10.73
N ASP A 648 20.40 -46.87 10.87
CA ASP A 648 19.86 -47.36 12.15
C ASP A 648 20.90 -47.33 13.27
N ALA A 649 22.18 -47.54 12.94
CA ALA A 649 23.27 -47.42 13.89
C ALA A 649 23.42 -45.97 14.39
N ASP A 650 23.32 -44.99 13.50
CA ASP A 650 23.39 -43.57 13.83
C ASP A 650 22.14 -43.08 14.57
N THR A 651 20.96 -43.62 14.25
CA THR A 651 19.71 -43.35 14.97
C THR A 651 19.79 -43.85 16.42
N GLU A 652 20.33 -45.05 16.66
CA GLU A 652 20.52 -45.55 18.03
C GLU A 652 21.52 -44.71 18.83
N LYS A 653 22.60 -44.24 18.20
CA LYS A 653 23.53 -43.29 18.84
C LYS A 653 22.81 -42.00 19.23
N LEU A 654 21.97 -41.46 18.34
CA LEU A 654 21.19 -40.26 18.66
C LEU A 654 20.17 -40.49 19.78
N LYS A 655 19.43 -41.61 19.75
CA LYS A 655 18.48 -41.99 20.81
C LYS A 655 19.16 -42.20 22.17
N SER A 656 20.42 -42.63 22.19
CA SER A 656 21.20 -42.74 23.43
C SER A 656 21.53 -41.39 24.07
N CYS A 657 21.41 -40.28 23.32
CA CYS A 657 21.64 -38.92 23.81
C CYS A 657 20.45 -38.37 24.62
N VAL A 658 19.29 -39.04 24.64
CA VAL A 658 18.08 -38.60 25.34
C VAL A 658 17.61 -39.66 26.36
N LYS A 659 17.08 -39.21 27.50
CA LYS A 659 16.82 -40.06 28.68
C LYS A 659 15.44 -40.68 28.70
N THR A 660 14.41 -39.93 28.32
CA THR A 660 13.00 -40.36 28.47
C THR A 660 12.51 -41.15 27.26
N PRO A 661 11.63 -42.14 27.46
CA PRO A 661 11.00 -42.88 26.36
C PRO A 661 10.27 -41.95 25.37
N GLU A 662 9.61 -40.92 25.87
CA GLU A 662 8.84 -39.97 25.07
C GLU A 662 9.76 -39.12 24.17
N ALA A 663 10.91 -38.67 24.69
CA ALA A 663 11.91 -37.95 23.91
C ALA A 663 12.57 -38.85 22.83
N LYS A 664 12.77 -40.14 23.13
CA LYS A 664 13.28 -41.11 22.14
C LYS A 664 12.34 -41.30 20.97
N ILE A 665 11.03 -41.33 21.23
CA ILE A 665 9.99 -41.44 20.19
C ILE A 665 10.01 -40.19 19.30
N GLN A 666 10.07 -38.99 19.88
CA GLN A 666 10.11 -37.74 19.10
C GLN A 666 11.36 -37.62 18.22
N VAL A 667 12.51 -38.10 18.70
CA VAL A 667 13.75 -38.18 17.91
C VAL A 667 13.61 -39.17 16.76
N GLU A 668 13.00 -40.33 17.00
CA GLU A 668 12.79 -41.37 15.98
C GLU A 668 11.81 -40.94 14.89
N GLU A 669 10.74 -40.23 15.26
CA GLU A 669 9.81 -39.58 14.32
C GLU A 669 10.53 -38.54 13.46
N ALA A 670 11.36 -37.69 14.06
CA ALA A 670 12.11 -36.68 13.31
C ALA A 670 13.16 -37.28 12.36
N VAL A 671 13.86 -38.34 12.76
CA VAL A 671 14.78 -39.07 11.86
C VAL A 671 14.03 -39.70 10.69
N THR A 672 12.84 -40.25 10.96
CA THR A 672 11.98 -40.85 9.94
C THR A 672 11.52 -39.80 8.93
N LEU A 673 11.08 -38.63 9.41
CA LEU A 673 10.69 -37.50 8.55
C LEU A 673 11.85 -37.02 7.67
N VAL A 674 13.08 -36.92 8.21
CA VAL A 674 14.26 -36.51 7.40
C VAL A 674 14.63 -37.57 6.35
N ARG A 675 14.56 -38.87 6.69
CA ARG A 675 14.78 -39.97 5.73
C ARG A 675 13.72 -39.97 4.63
N GLU A 676 12.46 -39.81 4.99
CA GLU A 676 11.34 -39.82 4.05
C GLU A 676 11.37 -38.58 3.14
N ALA A 677 11.69 -37.42 3.70
CA ALA A 677 11.95 -36.21 2.93
C ALA A 677 13.14 -36.41 1.96
N GLU A 678 14.29 -36.94 2.38
CA GLU A 678 15.41 -37.13 1.44
C GLU A 678 15.08 -38.11 0.30
N LYS A 679 14.33 -39.19 0.57
CA LYS A 679 13.85 -40.12 -0.47
C LYS A 679 12.86 -39.48 -1.42
N ALA A 680 11.94 -38.68 -0.89
CA ALA A 680 11.02 -37.87 -1.68
C ALA A 680 11.80 -36.95 -2.62
N PHE A 681 12.87 -36.32 -2.14
CA PHE A 681 13.59 -35.33 -2.92
C PHE A 681 14.69 -35.90 -3.86
N GLY A 682 14.57 -37.17 -4.26
CA GLY A 682 15.47 -37.81 -5.24
C GLY A 682 16.83 -38.26 -4.67
N GLY A 683 17.04 -38.13 -3.35
CA GLY A 683 18.15 -38.75 -2.65
C GLY A 683 17.89 -40.22 -2.34
N SER A 684 18.92 -40.97 -1.98
CA SER A 684 18.77 -42.40 -1.66
C SER A 684 18.03 -42.66 -0.33
N GLY A 685 17.81 -41.62 0.49
CA GLY A 685 17.37 -41.78 1.88
C GLY A 685 18.36 -42.55 2.74
N ALA A 686 19.57 -42.68 2.23
CA ALA A 686 20.63 -43.46 2.81
C ALA A 686 21.58 -42.49 3.48
N THR A 687 22.22 -42.94 4.55
CA THR A 687 23.14 -42.06 5.24
C THR A 687 24.27 -41.63 4.30
N ARG A 688 24.57 -40.34 4.33
CA ARG A 688 25.65 -39.76 3.55
C ARG A 688 26.42 -38.74 4.37
N VAL A 689 27.54 -38.33 3.81
CA VAL A 689 28.36 -37.27 4.37
C VAL A 689 27.76 -35.92 3.95
N PRO A 690 27.44 -35.02 4.89
CA PRO A 690 26.95 -33.68 4.53
C PRO A 690 28.06 -32.88 3.85
N SER A 691 27.70 -32.08 2.84
CA SER A 691 28.59 -31.14 2.14
C SER A 691 29.14 -30.06 3.09
N PRO A 692 30.23 -29.36 2.71
CA PRO A 692 30.73 -28.21 3.47
C PRO A 692 29.66 -27.16 3.80
N TYR A 693 28.76 -26.86 2.86
CA TYR A 693 27.63 -25.95 3.05
C TYR A 693 26.61 -26.48 4.07
N GLU A 694 26.19 -27.75 3.97
CA GLU A 694 25.24 -28.37 4.93
C GLU A 694 25.85 -28.43 6.35
N ARG A 695 27.17 -28.62 6.43
CA ARG A 695 27.93 -28.54 7.69
C ARG A 695 28.09 -27.11 8.22
N GLN A 696 27.70 -26.09 7.45
CA GLN A 696 27.80 -24.68 7.80
C GLN A 696 29.25 -24.21 8.03
N LEU A 697 30.19 -24.77 7.25
CA LEU A 697 31.59 -24.34 7.25
C LEU A 697 31.73 -22.98 6.57
N ASP A 698 32.47 -22.07 7.16
CA ASP A 698 32.75 -20.77 6.55
C ASP A 698 33.64 -20.93 5.32
N PHE A 699 33.26 -20.29 4.22
CA PHE A 699 34.10 -20.16 3.02
C PHE A 699 34.20 -18.68 2.68
N LEU A 700 35.19 -18.05 3.31
CA LEU A 700 35.43 -16.62 3.23
C LEU A 700 36.35 -16.32 2.04
N VAL A 701 35.91 -15.43 1.15
CA VAL A 701 36.73 -14.90 0.06
C VAL A 701 36.88 -13.39 0.28
N PRO A 702 38.08 -12.90 0.64
CA PRO A 702 38.33 -11.47 0.88
C PRO A 702 38.06 -10.61 -0.36
N LEU A 703 37.43 -9.46 -0.18
CA LEU A 703 37.19 -8.49 -1.25
C LEU A 703 38.36 -7.50 -1.36
N ILE A 704 38.50 -6.89 -2.54
CA ILE A 704 39.39 -5.74 -2.72
C ILE A 704 38.70 -4.48 -2.21
N CYS A 705 39.39 -3.74 -1.35
CA CYS A 705 38.84 -2.64 -0.58
C CYS A 705 39.70 -1.38 -0.69
N VAL A 706 39.10 -0.22 -0.42
CA VAL A 706 39.78 1.06 -0.22
C VAL A 706 39.70 1.40 1.27
N PHE A 707 40.84 1.77 1.88
CA PHE A 707 40.88 2.21 3.26
C PHE A 707 40.87 3.74 3.34
N GLU A 708 39.76 4.31 3.82
CA GLU A 708 39.60 5.76 3.98
C GLU A 708 39.05 6.10 5.37
N ASN A 709 39.61 7.14 6.01
CA ASN A 709 39.14 7.67 7.29
C ASN A 709 38.96 6.62 8.41
N GLY A 710 39.76 5.56 8.42
CA GLY A 710 39.68 4.49 9.42
C GLY A 710 38.66 3.39 9.12
N THR A 711 37.99 3.43 7.95
CA THR A 711 36.97 2.45 7.54
C THR A 711 37.33 1.80 6.20
N LEU A 712 36.97 0.52 6.02
CA LEU A 712 37.17 -0.24 4.78
C LEU A 712 35.90 -0.23 3.92
N TYR A 713 36.02 0.16 2.67
CA TYR A 713 34.95 0.13 1.67
C TYR A 713 35.29 -0.84 0.55
N GLU A 714 34.31 -1.55 0.00
CA GLU A 714 34.51 -2.36 -1.21
C GLU A 714 34.89 -1.45 -2.39
N PHE A 715 35.86 -1.84 -3.20
CA PHE A 715 36.27 -1.04 -4.34
C PHE A 715 35.24 -1.12 -5.46
N GLU A 716 34.42 -0.07 -5.56
CA GLU A 716 33.39 0.11 -6.59
C GLU A 716 33.76 1.25 -7.56
N SER A 717 33.04 1.33 -8.69
CA SER A 717 33.27 2.36 -9.71
C SER A 717 33.16 3.82 -9.22
N THR A 718 32.56 4.07 -8.05
CA THR A 718 32.46 5.41 -7.44
C THR A 718 33.83 6.01 -7.12
N PHE A 719 34.77 5.18 -6.63
CA PHE A 719 36.15 5.58 -6.35
C PHE A 719 36.92 6.03 -7.60
N LEU A 720 36.40 5.75 -8.80
CA LEU A 720 37.02 6.19 -10.06
C LEU A 720 36.73 7.66 -10.38
N ILE A 721 35.77 8.32 -9.71
CA ILE A 721 35.35 9.72 -9.97
C ILE A 721 35.36 10.59 -8.69
N GLU A 722 35.79 10.08 -7.54
CA GLU A 722 35.83 10.87 -6.28
C GLU A 722 36.84 12.04 -6.27
N HIS A 723 37.64 12.18 -7.33
CA HIS A 723 38.53 13.31 -7.51
C HIS A 723 37.90 14.40 -8.39
N PRO A 724 37.85 15.66 -7.93
CA PRO A 724 37.32 16.76 -8.73
C PRO A 724 38.17 16.93 -9.99
N TRP A 725 37.56 16.64 -11.13
CA TRP A 725 38.18 16.76 -12.44
C TRP A 725 37.82 18.10 -13.07
N LYS A 726 38.78 18.69 -13.77
CA LYS A 726 38.63 20.03 -14.33
C LYS A 726 37.95 19.97 -15.69
N LEU A 727 36.62 20.05 -15.68
CA LEU A 727 35.83 20.10 -16.92
C LEU A 727 36.25 21.29 -17.79
N SER A 728 36.65 22.42 -17.20
CA SER A 728 37.05 23.60 -17.97
C SER A 728 38.31 23.38 -18.83
N GLU A 729 39.17 22.41 -18.52
CA GLU A 729 40.37 22.08 -19.30
C GLU A 729 40.07 21.10 -20.46
N LYS A 730 38.84 20.58 -20.54
CA LYS A 730 38.43 19.61 -21.57
C LYS A 730 37.95 20.28 -22.85
N ASP A 731 37.87 19.49 -23.93
CA ASP A 731 37.38 19.97 -25.22
C ASP A 731 35.88 20.33 -25.17
N ALA A 732 35.58 21.59 -25.49
CA ALA A 732 34.24 22.18 -25.48
C ALA A 732 33.58 22.22 -26.87
N SER A 733 34.14 21.52 -27.86
CA SER A 733 33.57 21.47 -29.21
C SER A 733 32.30 20.61 -29.27
N LEU A 734 31.24 21.11 -29.89
CA LEU A 734 30.01 20.35 -30.18
C LEU A 734 30.15 19.56 -31.50
N PRO A 735 29.34 18.50 -31.72
CA PRO A 735 29.35 17.73 -32.97
C PRO A 735 29.18 18.61 -34.21
N SER A 736 29.84 18.24 -35.31
CA SER A 736 29.90 19.06 -36.53
C SER A 736 28.53 19.33 -37.18
N GLY A 737 27.54 18.48 -36.92
CA GLY A 737 26.17 18.60 -37.44
C GLY A 737 25.25 19.54 -36.66
N TYR A 738 25.64 19.99 -35.46
CA TYR A 738 24.81 20.88 -34.66
C TYR A 738 24.85 22.33 -35.18
N ASN A 739 23.69 22.90 -35.53
CA ASN A 739 23.54 24.29 -35.94
C ASN A 739 22.22 24.88 -35.41
N PRO A 740 22.25 25.92 -34.55
CA PRO A 740 21.06 26.58 -34.01
C PRO A 740 20.35 27.50 -35.03
N LEU A 741 20.98 27.88 -36.15
CA LEU A 741 20.31 28.61 -37.25
C LEU A 741 19.41 27.72 -38.10
N VAL A 742 19.68 26.41 -38.09
CA VAL A 742 18.89 25.43 -38.82
C VAL A 742 17.78 24.96 -37.89
N ARG A 743 16.57 25.44 -38.17
CA ARG A 743 15.38 25.07 -37.41
C ARG A 743 15.03 23.60 -37.65
N PRO A 744 14.66 22.84 -36.60
CA PRO A 744 14.14 21.51 -36.78
C PRO A 744 12.81 21.58 -37.53
N VAL A 745 12.65 20.69 -38.49
CA VAL A 745 11.47 20.59 -39.35
C VAL A 745 10.44 19.74 -38.62
N GLY A 746 9.20 20.23 -38.53
CA GLY A 746 8.08 19.44 -38.04
C GLY A 746 7.89 18.18 -38.88
N TYR A 747 7.45 17.10 -38.25
CA TYR A 747 7.02 15.89 -38.93
C TYR A 747 5.52 15.74 -38.68
N ALA A 748 4.73 15.67 -39.75
CA ALA A 748 3.30 15.39 -39.71
C ALA A 748 3.09 13.91 -40.04
N GLY A 749 2.36 13.20 -39.18
CA GLY A 749 1.97 11.81 -39.44
C GLY A 749 0.60 11.75 -40.09
N VAL A 750 0.48 11.11 -41.25
CA VAL A 750 -0.82 10.63 -41.74
C VAL A 750 -1.02 9.24 -41.15
N VAL A 751 -2.07 9.10 -40.35
CA VAL A 751 -2.53 7.83 -39.81
C VAL A 751 -3.69 7.39 -40.67
N ASP A 752 -3.45 6.40 -41.52
CA ASP A 752 -4.49 5.80 -42.35
C ASP A 752 -4.84 4.41 -41.80
N VAL A 753 -6.12 4.08 -41.77
CA VAL A 753 -6.60 2.80 -41.27
C VAL A 753 -7.05 1.99 -42.49
N GLY A 754 -6.24 1.00 -42.86
CA GLY A 754 -6.57 0.09 -43.94
C GLY A 754 -7.89 -0.62 -43.69
N ALA A 755 -8.53 -1.11 -44.75
CA ALA A 755 -9.85 -1.77 -44.66
C ALA A 755 -9.88 -3.03 -43.77
N LYS A 756 -8.72 -3.51 -43.29
CA LYS A 756 -8.59 -4.64 -42.35
C LYS A 756 -8.19 -4.20 -40.93
N GLY A 757 -8.17 -2.90 -40.64
CA GLY A 757 -7.84 -2.34 -39.33
C GLY A 757 -6.34 -2.23 -39.06
N ASP A 758 -5.49 -2.46 -40.06
CA ASP A 758 -4.07 -2.19 -40.02
C ASP A 758 -3.80 -0.69 -40.10
N VAL A 759 -3.19 -0.15 -39.06
CA VAL A 759 -2.83 1.27 -38.96
C VAL A 759 -1.51 1.49 -39.69
N GLN A 760 -1.55 2.18 -40.84
CA GLN A 760 -0.35 2.61 -41.54
C GLN A 760 -0.04 4.05 -41.15
N THR A 761 1.16 4.26 -40.62
CA THR A 761 1.66 5.58 -40.25
C THR A 761 2.70 6.02 -41.27
N ILE A 762 2.39 7.09 -42.00
CA ILE A 762 3.34 7.71 -42.92
C ILE A 762 3.76 9.04 -42.31
N VAL A 763 5.05 9.14 -41.95
CA VAL A 763 5.64 10.37 -41.44
C VAL A 763 6.06 11.23 -42.63
N ILE A 764 5.32 12.32 -42.86
CA ILE A 764 5.60 13.31 -43.91
C ILE A 764 6.27 14.52 -43.26
N LYS A 765 7.26 15.08 -43.94
CA LYS A 765 7.91 16.33 -43.52
C LYS A 765 6.91 17.48 -43.71
N ASP A 766 6.81 18.40 -42.74
CA ASP A 766 5.85 19.52 -42.81
C ASP A 766 5.99 20.28 -44.16
N PRO A 767 4.91 20.51 -44.92
CA PRO A 767 4.97 21.35 -46.11
C PRO A 767 5.41 22.77 -45.72
N SER A 768 6.20 23.43 -46.57
CA SER A 768 6.71 24.79 -46.34
C SER A 768 5.63 25.87 -46.13
N GLU A 769 4.36 25.55 -46.41
CA GLU A 769 3.21 26.44 -46.22
C GLU A 769 2.56 26.33 -44.82
N VAL A 770 2.92 25.33 -44.00
CA VAL A 770 2.38 25.11 -42.65
C VAL A 770 3.53 24.94 -41.66
N ASP A 771 4.29 26.01 -41.39
CA ASP A 771 5.34 25.99 -40.35
C ASP A 771 4.70 26.07 -38.96
N PHE A 772 4.09 24.98 -38.50
CA PHE A 772 3.38 24.94 -37.21
C PHE A 772 4.33 25.23 -36.05
N ILE A 773 5.52 24.62 -36.05
CA ILE A 773 6.53 24.85 -35.01
C ILE A 773 7.01 26.30 -35.04
N GLY A 774 7.28 26.87 -36.22
CA GLY A 774 7.67 28.28 -36.33
C GLY A 774 6.57 29.26 -35.92
N THR A 775 5.31 28.95 -36.23
CA THR A 775 4.14 29.75 -35.85
C THR A 775 3.89 29.69 -34.35
N LEU A 776 3.95 28.50 -33.74
CA LEU A 776 3.81 28.32 -32.30
C LEU A 776 4.94 29.03 -31.54
N HIS A 777 6.17 28.96 -32.04
CA HIS A 777 7.31 29.64 -31.42
C HIS A 777 7.19 31.17 -31.56
N GLN A 778 6.74 31.70 -32.71
CA GLN A 778 6.44 33.14 -32.86
C GLN A 778 5.31 33.60 -31.94
N GLN A 779 4.23 32.83 -31.82
CA GLN A 779 3.12 33.15 -30.92
C GLN A 779 3.56 33.10 -29.45
N THR A 780 4.41 32.14 -29.08
CA THR A 780 4.99 32.05 -27.73
C THR A 780 5.92 33.23 -27.45
N LEU A 781 6.67 33.70 -28.44
CA LEU A 781 7.50 34.92 -28.35
C LEU A 781 6.67 36.22 -28.29
N GLN A 782 5.46 36.24 -28.87
CA GLN A 782 4.53 37.37 -28.76
C GLN A 782 3.79 37.39 -27.42
N LEU A 783 3.61 36.23 -26.78
CA LEU A 783 2.92 36.07 -25.50
C LEU A 783 3.86 36.22 -24.28
N GLY A 784 5.13 35.85 -24.43
CA GLY A 784 6.18 36.11 -23.44
C GLY A 784 6.85 37.44 -23.70
N GLY A 785 6.75 38.39 -22.76
CA GLY A 785 7.45 39.68 -22.85
C GLY A 785 8.94 39.51 -23.20
N THR A 786 9.51 40.51 -23.87
CA THR A 786 10.92 40.56 -24.29
C THR A 786 11.86 40.18 -23.15
N TYR A 787 12.36 38.94 -23.15
CA TYR A 787 13.49 38.55 -22.31
C TYR A 787 14.76 38.97 -23.04
N ASP A 788 15.43 39.99 -22.54
CA ASP A 788 16.78 40.37 -22.99
C ASP A 788 17.77 39.28 -22.54
N TRP A 789 17.93 38.22 -23.34
CA TRP A 789 18.88 37.16 -23.06
C TRP A 789 20.31 37.70 -23.15
N SER A 790 21.10 37.42 -22.12
CA SER A 790 22.55 37.60 -22.10
C SER A 790 23.26 36.24 -22.08
N ILE A 791 24.55 36.22 -22.44
CA ILE A 791 25.38 35.01 -22.35
C ILE A 791 25.34 34.44 -20.93
N ASP A 792 25.47 35.28 -19.90
CA ASP A 792 25.49 34.82 -18.52
C ASP A 792 24.12 34.25 -18.08
N SER A 793 23.00 34.81 -18.55
CA SER A 793 21.66 34.25 -18.29
C SER A 793 21.44 32.89 -18.98
N LEU A 794 21.99 32.68 -20.18
CA LEU A 794 21.93 31.40 -20.88
C LEU A 794 22.82 30.35 -20.22
N ILE A 795 24.02 30.74 -19.75
CA ILE A 795 24.89 29.86 -18.96
C ILE A 795 24.18 29.43 -17.68
N ALA A 796 23.63 30.38 -16.92
CA ALA A 796 22.91 30.08 -15.68
C ALA A 796 21.70 29.15 -15.91
N TRP A 797 21.03 29.29 -17.06
CA TRP A 797 19.96 28.37 -17.45
C TRP A 797 20.52 26.98 -17.78
N LEU A 798 21.55 26.87 -18.63
CA LEU A 798 22.13 25.58 -19.02
C LEU A 798 22.73 24.83 -17.82
N ASP A 799 23.47 25.53 -16.96
CA ASP A 799 24.09 24.97 -15.75
C ASP A 799 23.05 24.42 -14.77
N ARG A 800 21.84 25.00 -14.73
CA ARG A 800 20.74 24.50 -13.91
C ARG A 800 20.03 23.29 -14.51
N GLU A 801 20.06 23.13 -15.83
CA GLU A 801 19.29 22.10 -16.55
C GLU A 801 20.14 20.89 -16.97
N ILE A 802 21.46 20.94 -16.80
CA ILE A 802 22.37 19.81 -17.03
C ILE A 802 22.80 19.24 -15.68
N ASP A 803 22.58 17.95 -15.48
CA ASP A 803 22.96 17.27 -14.23
C ASP A 803 24.47 16.93 -14.24
N HIS A 804 25.22 17.59 -13.36
CA HIS A 804 26.66 17.37 -13.20
C HIS A 804 27.10 17.59 -11.73
N PRO A 805 26.62 16.75 -10.80
CA PRO A 805 26.88 16.89 -9.37
C PRO A 805 28.36 16.62 -9.01
N ASP A 806 29.09 15.93 -9.88
CA ASP A 806 30.52 15.63 -9.76
C ASP A 806 31.45 16.78 -10.18
N ILE A 807 30.89 17.89 -10.69
CA ILE A 807 31.65 18.99 -11.30
C ILE A 807 31.40 20.29 -10.51
N PRO A 808 32.46 20.98 -10.03
CA PRO A 808 32.30 22.26 -9.36
C PRO A 808 31.63 23.32 -10.26
N ALA A 809 30.72 24.12 -9.72
CA ALA A 809 29.98 25.14 -10.48
C ALA A 809 30.87 26.15 -11.25
N GLY A 810 32.10 26.40 -10.76
CA GLY A 810 33.07 27.25 -11.46
C GLY A 810 33.63 26.60 -12.74
N GLU A 811 33.77 25.28 -12.74
CA GLU A 811 34.28 24.50 -13.87
C GLU A 811 33.22 24.33 -14.96
N SER A 812 31.97 24.04 -14.56
CA SER A 812 30.84 23.93 -15.49
C SER A 812 30.52 25.27 -16.16
N ALA A 813 30.46 26.36 -15.41
CA ALA A 813 30.20 27.69 -15.97
C ALA A 813 31.25 28.13 -17.00
N GLU A 814 32.54 27.87 -16.74
CA GLU A 814 33.62 28.21 -17.68
C GLU A 814 33.60 27.29 -18.91
N PHE A 815 33.28 26.01 -18.75
CA PHE A 815 33.08 25.09 -19.88
C PHE A 815 31.91 25.53 -20.76
N LEU A 816 30.74 25.81 -20.18
CA LEU A 816 29.55 26.30 -20.89
C LEU A 816 29.83 27.63 -21.62
N ARG A 817 30.60 28.52 -20.99
CA ARG A 817 31.04 29.77 -21.62
C ARG A 817 31.92 29.51 -22.85
N LYS A 818 32.85 28.55 -22.79
CA LYS A 818 33.67 28.13 -23.93
C LYS A 818 32.80 27.53 -25.05
N VAL A 819 31.83 26.69 -24.71
CA VAL A 819 30.87 26.12 -25.68
C VAL A 819 30.12 27.24 -26.41
N ILE A 820 29.46 28.16 -25.69
CA ILE A 820 28.62 29.21 -26.27
C ILE A 820 29.46 30.17 -27.12
N ARG A 821 30.60 30.64 -26.62
CA ARG A 821 31.49 31.55 -27.39
C ARG A 821 32.06 30.85 -28.62
N GLY A 822 32.48 29.59 -28.49
CA GLY A 822 32.98 28.79 -29.61
C GLY A 822 31.92 28.60 -30.69
N LEU A 823 30.68 28.30 -30.29
CA LEU A 823 29.54 28.18 -31.19
C LEU A 823 29.21 29.49 -31.90
N MET A 824 29.12 30.60 -31.17
CA MET A 824 28.84 31.93 -31.74
C MET A 824 29.95 32.36 -32.71
N ALA A 825 31.22 32.17 -32.36
CA ALA A 825 32.36 32.48 -33.21
C ALA A 825 32.37 31.63 -34.49
N LYS A 826 32.12 30.32 -34.37
CA LYS A 826 32.07 29.37 -35.51
C LYS A 826 30.98 29.74 -36.51
N LEU A 827 29.86 30.30 -36.04
CA LEU A 827 28.69 30.63 -36.87
C LEU A 827 28.55 32.13 -37.18
N GLY A 828 29.53 32.96 -36.76
CA GLY A 828 29.52 34.41 -37.02
C GLY A 828 28.40 35.18 -36.32
N MET A 829 27.91 34.68 -35.19
CA MET A 829 26.79 35.28 -34.46
C MET A 829 27.25 36.36 -33.47
N THR A 830 26.53 37.47 -33.45
CA THR A 830 26.72 38.56 -32.48
C THR A 830 25.60 38.65 -31.45
N ASP A 831 24.42 38.09 -31.75
CA ASP A 831 23.25 38.09 -30.89
C ASP A 831 23.04 36.71 -30.23
N VAL A 832 23.13 36.67 -28.90
CA VAL A 832 22.93 35.46 -28.09
C VAL A 832 21.47 35.00 -28.06
N SER A 833 20.52 35.89 -28.35
CA SER A 833 19.09 35.57 -28.35
C SER A 833 18.78 34.44 -29.32
N THR A 834 19.48 34.40 -30.47
CA THR A 834 19.34 33.33 -31.46
C THR A 834 19.78 31.96 -30.93
N VAL A 835 20.84 31.92 -30.10
CA VAL A 835 21.30 30.68 -29.44
C VAL A 835 20.35 30.31 -28.29
N ALA A 836 19.87 31.29 -27.53
CA ALA A 836 18.93 31.10 -26.42
C ALA A 836 17.56 30.58 -26.87
N LEU A 837 17.17 30.80 -28.13
CA LEU A 837 15.97 30.21 -28.74
C LEU A 837 16.08 28.70 -28.93
N ASP A 838 17.28 28.17 -29.21
CA ASP A 838 17.55 26.72 -29.38
C ASP A 838 18.10 26.06 -28.10
N ARG A 839 17.95 26.74 -26.94
CA ARG A 839 18.56 26.36 -25.66
C ARG A 839 18.33 24.91 -25.21
N PHE A 840 17.19 24.32 -25.53
CA PHE A 840 16.87 22.93 -25.16
C PHE A 840 17.68 21.91 -25.97
N ARG A 841 17.85 22.12 -27.27
CA ARG A 841 18.68 21.28 -28.13
C ARG A 841 20.16 21.43 -27.80
N LEU A 842 20.57 22.66 -27.48
CA LEU A 842 21.91 22.96 -27.01
C LEU A 842 22.24 22.22 -25.70
N ARG A 843 21.30 22.16 -24.74
CA ARG A 843 21.45 21.42 -23.49
C ARG A 843 21.80 19.95 -23.73
N ASP A 844 21.09 19.27 -24.62
CA ASP A 844 21.25 17.83 -24.85
C ASP A 844 22.62 17.48 -25.43
N GLU A 845 23.10 18.27 -26.39
CA GLU A 845 24.43 18.09 -27.01
C GLU A 845 25.58 18.33 -26.02
N ILE A 846 25.42 19.32 -25.14
CA ILE A 846 26.41 19.61 -24.09
C ILE A 846 26.46 18.47 -23.06
N ALA A 847 25.30 17.96 -22.64
CA ALA A 847 25.24 16.86 -21.68
C ALA A 847 25.95 15.59 -22.19
N ALA A 848 25.76 15.24 -23.47
CA ALA A 848 26.44 14.10 -24.09
C ALA A 848 27.98 14.27 -24.08
N ARG A 849 28.49 15.45 -24.42
CA ARG A 849 29.94 15.71 -24.41
C ARG A 849 30.56 15.62 -23.02
N ILE A 850 29.85 16.05 -21.99
CA ILE A 850 30.32 15.93 -20.59
C ILE A 850 30.46 14.45 -20.20
N GLN A 851 29.54 13.59 -20.65
CA GLN A 851 29.59 12.15 -20.37
C GLN A 851 30.80 11.46 -21.02
N ASP A 852 31.15 11.79 -22.27
CA ASP A 852 32.33 11.23 -22.96
C ASP A 852 33.63 11.49 -22.17
N HIS A 853 33.80 12.72 -21.67
CA HIS A 853 34.98 13.06 -20.89
C HIS A 853 35.01 12.34 -19.54
N ARG A 854 33.85 12.13 -18.91
CA ARG A 854 33.71 11.39 -17.65
C ARG A 854 34.20 9.95 -17.78
N GLU A 855 33.92 9.28 -18.90
CA GLU A 855 34.40 7.91 -19.17
C GLU A 855 35.91 7.83 -19.38
N SER A 856 36.50 8.84 -20.02
CA SER A 856 37.94 8.93 -20.19
C SER A 856 38.66 9.10 -18.85
N GLU A 857 38.13 9.90 -17.94
CA GLU A 857 38.70 10.08 -16.60
C GLU A 857 38.65 8.79 -15.77
N ARG A 858 37.52 8.05 -15.81
CA ARG A 858 37.39 6.75 -15.10
C ARG A 858 38.50 5.77 -15.46
N LYS A 859 38.82 5.65 -16.76
CA LYS A 859 39.89 4.76 -17.24
C LYS A 859 41.26 5.18 -16.71
N ALA A 860 41.55 6.48 -16.69
CA ALA A 860 42.81 6.99 -16.14
C ALA A 860 42.92 6.73 -14.64
N SER A 861 41.86 7.00 -13.87
CA SER A 861 41.80 6.72 -12.43
C SER A 861 41.99 5.24 -12.12
N PHE A 862 41.35 4.34 -12.88
CA PHE A 862 41.49 2.91 -12.70
C PHE A 862 42.94 2.44 -12.84
N GLN A 863 43.66 2.90 -13.88
CA GLN A 863 45.06 2.55 -14.10
C GLN A 863 45.98 3.04 -12.96
N LEU A 864 45.71 4.21 -12.38
CA LEU A 864 46.44 4.72 -11.23
C LEU A 864 46.22 3.86 -9.97
N LEU A 865 44.99 3.38 -9.76
CA LEU A 865 44.64 2.54 -8.61
C LEU A 865 45.26 1.14 -8.67
N LEU A 866 45.67 0.65 -9.84
CA LEU A 866 46.37 -0.63 -9.96
C LEU A 866 47.87 -0.56 -9.58
N LEU A 867 48.43 0.65 -9.43
CA LEU A 867 49.85 0.83 -9.10
C LEU A 867 50.16 0.42 -7.64
N PRO A 868 51.41 0.00 -7.32
CA PRO A 868 51.79 -0.42 -5.97
C PRO A 868 51.58 0.63 -4.87
N ALA A 869 51.58 1.92 -5.21
CA ALA A 869 51.37 3.02 -4.26
C ALA A 869 49.89 3.34 -3.97
N SER A 870 48.95 2.61 -4.58
CA SER A 870 47.51 2.88 -4.43
C SER A 870 46.96 2.48 -3.04
N PRO A 871 45.80 3.06 -2.64
CA PRO A 871 45.13 2.75 -1.37
C PRO A 871 44.39 1.39 -1.36
N LEU A 872 44.47 0.62 -2.46
CA LEU A 872 43.81 -0.69 -2.54
C LEU A 872 44.46 -1.69 -1.56
N THR A 873 43.62 -2.32 -0.76
CA THR A 873 43.98 -3.34 0.23
C THR A 873 43.02 -4.53 0.16
N VAL A 874 43.41 -5.67 0.72
CA VAL A 874 42.56 -6.86 0.85
C VAL A 874 42.57 -7.29 2.31
N ASP A 875 41.43 -7.19 2.97
CA ASP A 875 41.28 -7.39 4.41
C ASP A 875 40.21 -8.46 4.74
N GLU A 876 40.45 -9.27 5.77
CA GLU A 876 39.53 -10.35 6.17
C GLU A 876 38.22 -9.82 6.76
N GLY A 877 38.24 -8.64 7.38
CA GLY A 877 37.06 -7.97 7.91
C GLY A 877 36.02 -7.61 6.83
N ARG A 878 36.39 -7.68 5.55
CA ARG A 878 35.50 -7.50 4.41
C ARG A 878 35.64 -8.65 3.40
N SER A 879 34.93 -9.74 3.68
CA SER A 879 34.90 -10.95 2.86
C SER A 879 33.47 -11.31 2.46
N ILE A 880 33.31 -11.94 1.30
CA ILE A 880 32.07 -12.70 1.01
C ILE A 880 32.15 -14.05 1.72
N ASN A 881 31.02 -14.58 2.18
CA ASN A 881 30.96 -15.91 2.79
C ASN A 881 29.95 -16.78 2.04
N PHE A 882 30.43 -17.82 1.35
CA PHE A 882 29.53 -18.74 0.62
C PHE A 882 28.58 -19.50 1.55
N LYS A 883 28.82 -19.53 2.86
CA LYS A 883 27.90 -20.08 3.87
C LYS A 883 26.59 -19.32 3.97
N THR A 884 26.63 -17.98 3.81
CA THR A 884 25.47 -17.10 3.93
C THR A 884 24.87 -16.73 2.57
N MET A 885 25.38 -17.32 1.49
CA MET A 885 25.01 -17.01 0.10
C MET A 885 24.37 -18.25 -0.55
N GLY A 886 23.35 -18.03 -1.38
CA GLY A 886 22.74 -19.11 -2.17
C GLY A 886 23.66 -19.61 -3.30
N TYR A 887 23.43 -20.83 -3.79
CA TYR A 887 24.14 -21.35 -4.97
C TYR A 887 23.13 -21.85 -5.99
N GLU A 888 22.89 -21.02 -7.00
CA GLU A 888 21.78 -21.18 -7.93
C GLU A 888 22.31 -21.20 -9.37
N PRO A 889 22.96 -22.31 -9.76
CA PRO A 889 23.48 -22.44 -11.11
C PRO A 889 22.36 -22.63 -12.09
N SER A 890 22.50 -22.02 -13.27
CA SER A 890 21.52 -22.17 -14.35
C SER A 890 21.43 -23.65 -14.72
N ARG A 891 22.60 -24.27 -15.02
CA ARG A 891 22.74 -25.71 -15.24
C ARG A 891 23.46 -26.47 -14.17
N VAL A 892 23.09 -27.73 -14.00
CA VAL A 892 23.72 -28.60 -13.03
C VAL A 892 24.65 -29.54 -13.77
N TYR A 893 25.79 -29.85 -13.16
CA TYR A 893 26.70 -30.85 -13.66
C TYR A 893 26.04 -32.24 -13.70
N GLU A 894 25.93 -32.79 -14.92
CA GLU A 894 25.27 -34.07 -15.21
C GLU A 894 26.25 -35.20 -15.47
N GLY A 895 27.55 -34.89 -15.45
CA GLY A 895 28.58 -35.85 -15.75
C GLY A 895 28.71 -36.92 -14.66
N GLY A 896 29.41 -38.00 -15.00
CA GLY A 896 29.53 -39.16 -14.12
C GLY A 896 30.47 -38.95 -12.94
N PHE A 897 31.27 -37.88 -12.96
CA PHE A 897 32.28 -37.61 -11.93
C PHE A 897 31.65 -37.01 -10.67
N GLN A 898 31.75 -37.71 -9.54
CA GLN A 898 31.27 -37.18 -8.26
C GLN A 898 32.37 -36.35 -7.60
N PHE A 899 32.23 -35.03 -7.66
CA PHE A 899 33.16 -34.12 -7.03
C PHE A 899 33.05 -34.23 -5.51
N GLN A 900 34.17 -34.49 -4.84
CA GLN A 900 34.16 -34.73 -3.39
C GLN A 900 34.39 -33.45 -2.59
N LYS A 901 34.97 -32.43 -3.23
CA LYS A 901 35.40 -31.19 -2.59
C LYS A 901 34.60 -29.97 -3.04
N HIS A 902 33.55 -30.14 -3.84
CA HIS A 902 32.71 -29.01 -4.19
C HIS A 902 31.85 -28.55 -2.99
N TYR A 903 31.84 -27.24 -2.72
CA TYR A 903 31.34 -26.65 -1.48
C TYR A 903 29.83 -26.89 -1.25
N PHE A 904 29.02 -26.77 -2.31
CA PHE A 904 27.56 -26.92 -2.26
C PHE A 904 27.07 -28.36 -2.51
N GLY A 905 27.99 -29.33 -2.56
CA GLY A 905 27.68 -30.74 -2.81
C GLY A 905 28.27 -31.26 -4.13
N PRO A 906 28.08 -32.54 -4.45
CA PRO A 906 28.95 -33.25 -5.39
C PRO A 906 28.74 -32.93 -6.88
N LYS A 907 27.71 -32.13 -7.21
CA LYS A 907 27.37 -31.73 -8.58
C LYS A 907 27.49 -30.21 -8.71
N PRO A 908 28.63 -29.67 -9.21
CA PRO A 908 28.84 -28.25 -9.41
C PRO A 908 27.87 -27.67 -10.46
N GLY A 909 27.69 -26.36 -10.42
CA GLY A 909 26.90 -25.64 -11.41
C GLY A 909 27.68 -25.29 -12.66
N GLU A 910 26.96 -25.11 -13.77
CA GLU A 910 27.42 -24.50 -15.03
C GLU A 910 28.66 -25.14 -15.68
N LEU A 911 29.01 -26.36 -15.27
CA LEU A 911 30.19 -27.10 -15.71
C LEU A 911 29.80 -28.22 -16.70
N SER A 912 30.40 -28.22 -17.90
CA SER A 912 30.16 -29.28 -18.91
C SER A 912 31.33 -30.26 -18.97
N GLU A 913 31.08 -31.55 -18.80
CA GLU A 913 32.15 -32.57 -18.90
C GLU A 913 32.77 -32.63 -20.30
N LYS A 914 31.97 -32.53 -21.36
CA LYS A 914 32.41 -32.70 -22.77
C LYS A 914 31.99 -31.52 -23.66
N THR A 915 32.78 -31.22 -24.69
CA THR A 915 32.46 -30.33 -25.81
C THR A 915 31.52 -31.04 -26.79
N ALA A 916 30.93 -30.29 -27.73
CA ALA A 916 30.04 -30.83 -28.77
C ALA A 916 30.68 -31.95 -29.61
N ASP A 917 32.02 -31.95 -29.73
CA ASP A 917 32.80 -32.96 -30.45
C ASP A 917 33.23 -34.16 -29.56
N GLY A 918 32.68 -34.27 -28.35
CA GLY A 918 32.90 -35.39 -27.43
C GLY A 918 34.21 -35.37 -26.64
N GLN A 919 35.03 -34.34 -26.80
CA GLN A 919 36.26 -34.15 -26.01
C GLN A 919 35.96 -33.52 -24.66
N ALA A 920 36.68 -33.89 -23.59
CA ALA A 920 36.42 -33.27 -22.29
C ALA A 920 36.70 -31.76 -22.33
N THR A 921 35.80 -30.92 -21.81
CA THR A 921 36.00 -29.46 -21.82
C THR A 921 37.19 -29.07 -20.95
N GLU A 922 37.84 -27.98 -21.30
CA GLU A 922 39.02 -27.53 -20.58
C GLU A 922 38.66 -27.00 -19.18
N GLU A 923 37.50 -26.36 -19.02
CA GLU A 923 36.96 -25.96 -17.71
C GLU A 923 36.65 -27.18 -16.82
N PHE A 924 36.10 -28.25 -17.37
CA PHE A 924 35.88 -29.48 -16.62
C PHE A 924 37.19 -30.15 -16.20
N ARG A 925 38.18 -30.21 -17.10
CA ARG A 925 39.51 -30.71 -16.73
C ARG A 925 40.13 -29.86 -15.62
N CYS A 926 39.92 -28.54 -15.65
CA CYS A 926 40.34 -27.64 -14.58
C CYS A 926 39.63 -27.98 -13.26
N ALA A 927 38.30 -28.16 -13.27
CA ALA A 927 37.53 -28.53 -12.08
C ALA A 927 37.92 -29.91 -11.52
N GLN A 928 38.11 -30.92 -12.37
CA GLN A 928 38.59 -32.25 -11.97
C GLN A 928 39.98 -32.17 -11.34
N PHE A 929 40.85 -31.37 -11.93
CA PHE A 929 42.18 -31.13 -11.41
C PHE A 929 42.09 -30.50 -10.02
N LEU A 930 41.30 -29.44 -9.84
CA LEU A 930 41.09 -28.79 -8.55
C LEU A 930 40.51 -29.74 -7.48
N ASP A 931 39.54 -30.59 -7.84
CA ASP A 931 38.93 -31.56 -6.91
C ASP A 931 39.93 -32.66 -6.47
N GLY A 932 40.85 -33.04 -7.36
CA GLY A 932 41.90 -34.03 -7.10
C GLY A 932 43.11 -33.49 -6.32
N LEU A 933 43.29 -32.17 -6.23
CA LEU A 933 44.43 -31.58 -5.50
C LEU A 933 44.29 -31.78 -4.00
N LEU A 934 45.32 -32.35 -3.35
CA LEU A 934 45.35 -32.54 -1.89
C LEU A 934 45.28 -31.21 -1.13
N GLN A 935 45.85 -30.16 -1.71
CA GLN A 935 45.92 -28.82 -1.13
C GLN A 935 44.57 -28.10 -1.14
N VAL A 936 43.63 -28.50 -2.00
CA VAL A 936 42.28 -27.92 -2.02
C VAL A 936 41.44 -28.58 -0.92
N GLN A 937 40.88 -27.79 -0.01
CA GLN A 937 39.95 -28.24 1.03
C GLN A 937 38.54 -28.36 0.46
N PHE A 938 38.06 -27.29 -0.18
CA PHE A 938 36.86 -27.30 -1.00
C PHE A 938 36.86 -26.16 -2.01
N TRP A 939 36.04 -26.27 -3.06
CA TRP A 939 35.99 -25.32 -4.15
C TRP A 939 34.56 -25.06 -4.63
N VAL A 940 34.36 -23.95 -5.33
CA VAL A 940 33.10 -23.56 -5.95
C VAL A 940 33.35 -23.06 -7.37
N ARG A 941 32.46 -23.41 -8.30
CA ARG A 941 32.38 -22.73 -9.60
C ARG A 941 31.76 -21.35 -9.35
N ASN A 942 32.49 -20.28 -9.61
CA ASN A 942 31.97 -18.94 -9.36
C ASN A 942 31.09 -18.54 -10.55
N LEU A 943 29.78 -18.60 -10.33
CA LEU A 943 28.78 -18.33 -11.36
C LEU A 943 28.83 -16.85 -11.71
N PRO A 944 29.00 -16.43 -12.98
CA PRO A 944 29.12 -15.01 -13.30
C PRO A 944 27.79 -14.27 -13.13
N ARG A 945 27.86 -13.00 -12.71
CA ARG A 945 26.70 -12.06 -12.64
C ARG A 945 25.53 -12.54 -11.76
N LYS A 946 25.80 -13.34 -10.73
CA LYS A 946 24.82 -13.71 -9.70
C LYS A 946 25.04 -12.85 -8.44
N PRO A 947 24.02 -12.66 -7.59
CA PRO A 947 24.19 -12.01 -6.28
C PRO A 947 25.20 -12.74 -5.37
N THR A 948 25.53 -13.99 -5.71
CA THR A 948 26.34 -14.91 -4.93
C THR A 948 27.76 -15.05 -5.46
N SER A 949 28.12 -14.24 -6.47
CA SER A 949 29.41 -14.29 -7.15
C SER A 949 30.47 -13.43 -6.48
N PHE A 950 31.69 -13.93 -6.45
CA PHE A 950 32.87 -13.10 -6.25
C PHE A 950 33.15 -12.29 -7.51
N ARG A 951 33.51 -11.02 -7.35
CA ARG A 951 33.77 -10.09 -8.45
C ARG A 951 34.86 -9.06 -8.12
N LEU A 952 35.46 -8.52 -9.17
CA LEU A 952 36.48 -7.47 -9.11
C LEU A 952 36.14 -6.34 -10.10
N GLN A 953 36.23 -5.09 -9.69
CA GLN A 953 35.89 -3.92 -10.53
C GLN A 953 36.96 -3.70 -11.62
N THR A 954 36.54 -3.53 -12.88
CA THR A 954 37.39 -3.06 -14.00
C THR A 954 37.10 -1.59 -14.31
N SER A 955 37.72 -0.98 -15.34
CA SER A 955 37.47 0.43 -15.66
C SER A 955 36.05 0.72 -16.15
N THR A 956 35.36 -0.31 -16.66
CA THR A 956 34.02 -0.18 -17.25
C THR A 956 32.97 -1.18 -16.71
N ASP A 957 33.37 -2.36 -16.20
CA ASP A 957 32.43 -3.41 -15.77
C ASP A 957 33.00 -4.26 -14.60
N TRP A 958 32.37 -5.38 -14.26
CA TRP A 958 32.80 -6.36 -13.26
C TRP A 958 33.45 -7.59 -13.88
N PHE A 959 34.54 -8.05 -13.28
CA PHE A 959 35.24 -9.30 -13.59
C PHE A 959 34.87 -10.41 -12.60
N TYR A 960 34.51 -11.59 -13.12
CA TYR A 960 34.12 -12.78 -12.34
C TYR A 960 35.08 -13.93 -12.69
N PRO A 961 36.00 -14.32 -11.79
CA PRO A 961 36.84 -15.50 -12.00
C PRO A 961 36.00 -16.77 -12.11
N ASP A 962 36.41 -17.74 -12.93
CA ASP A 962 35.73 -19.02 -13.15
C ASP A 962 35.57 -19.93 -11.91
N PHE A 963 36.62 -20.08 -11.10
CA PHE A 963 36.61 -20.95 -9.91
C PHE A 963 37.20 -20.26 -8.70
N LEU A 964 36.70 -20.62 -7.52
CA LEU A 964 37.26 -20.23 -6.23
C LEU A 964 37.51 -21.48 -5.39
N CYS A 965 38.65 -21.53 -4.71
CA CYS A 965 39.02 -22.67 -3.86
C CYS A 965 39.50 -22.18 -2.51
N GLN A 966 39.04 -22.82 -1.44
CA GLN A 966 39.69 -22.74 -0.15
C GLN A 966 40.73 -23.86 -0.05
N LEU A 967 41.96 -23.49 0.26
CA LEU A 967 43.07 -24.41 0.46
C LEU A 967 43.09 -24.91 1.90
N ALA A 968 43.67 -26.10 2.12
CA ALA A 968 43.76 -26.74 3.43
C ALA A 968 44.61 -25.97 4.45
N ASP A 969 45.43 -25.03 3.98
CA ASP A 969 46.22 -24.09 4.80
C ASP A 969 45.49 -22.77 5.08
N GLY A 970 44.24 -22.62 4.61
CA GLY A 970 43.40 -21.45 4.83
C GLY A 970 43.47 -20.37 3.73
N ARG A 971 44.36 -20.51 2.74
CA ARG A 971 44.44 -19.57 1.60
C ARG A 971 43.26 -19.72 0.64
N VAL A 972 42.97 -18.68 -0.15
CA VAL A 972 41.94 -18.68 -1.19
C VAL A 972 42.57 -18.56 -2.57
N LEU A 973 42.21 -19.43 -3.49
CA LEU A 973 42.66 -19.42 -4.87
C LEU A 973 41.49 -19.03 -5.79
N ALA A 974 41.66 -18.00 -6.62
CA ALA A 974 40.79 -17.70 -7.75
C ALA A 974 41.45 -18.13 -9.06
N VAL A 975 40.70 -18.83 -9.89
CA VAL A 975 41.17 -19.34 -11.19
C VAL A 975 40.26 -18.81 -12.28
N GLU A 976 40.84 -18.20 -13.32
CA GLU A 976 40.14 -17.74 -14.52
C GLU A 976 40.66 -18.47 -15.75
N TYR A 977 39.84 -19.28 -16.40
CA TYR A 977 40.25 -20.04 -17.57
C TYR A 977 40.13 -19.22 -18.86
N LYS A 978 41.13 -19.29 -19.75
CA LYS A 978 41.08 -18.62 -21.07
C LYS A 978 41.73 -19.45 -22.19
N GLY A 979 41.07 -19.50 -23.35
CA GLY A 979 41.65 -20.01 -24.60
C GLY A 979 42.56 -18.99 -25.30
N LYS A 980 43.60 -19.45 -25.99
CA LYS A 980 44.68 -18.64 -26.62
C LYS A 980 44.26 -17.36 -27.34
N HIS A 981 43.16 -17.39 -28.11
CA HIS A 981 42.73 -16.27 -28.97
C HIS A 981 42.12 -15.08 -28.21
N LEU A 982 41.79 -15.25 -26.92
CA LEU A 982 41.12 -14.24 -26.08
C LEU A 982 42.05 -13.62 -25.03
N TYR A 983 43.32 -14.05 -24.98
CA TYR A 983 44.28 -13.65 -23.95
C TYR A 983 44.86 -12.24 -24.15
N ASP A 984 44.93 -11.78 -25.40
CA ASP A 984 45.55 -10.50 -25.80
C ASP A 984 44.54 -9.35 -25.97
N ALA A 985 43.27 -9.56 -25.63
CA ALA A 985 42.27 -8.50 -25.66
C ALA A 985 42.51 -7.48 -24.53
N VAL A 986 42.25 -6.19 -24.78
CA VAL A 986 42.39 -5.10 -23.79
C VAL A 986 41.62 -5.40 -22.49
N ASP A 987 40.45 -6.03 -22.59
CA ASP A 987 39.65 -6.49 -21.45
C ASP A 987 40.33 -7.61 -20.63
N ALA A 988 41.10 -8.49 -21.27
CA ALA A 988 41.83 -9.56 -20.58
C ALA A 988 43.04 -9.02 -19.80
N GLU A 989 43.64 -7.93 -20.26
CA GLU A 989 44.73 -7.23 -19.56
C GLU A 989 44.25 -6.60 -18.26
N GLU A 990 43.11 -5.89 -18.28
CA GLU A 990 42.51 -5.31 -17.07
C GLU A 990 42.16 -6.38 -16.03
N LYS A 991 41.54 -7.49 -16.46
CA LYS A 991 41.18 -8.63 -15.59
C LYS A 991 42.39 -9.26 -14.90
N ARG A 992 43.50 -9.39 -15.65
CA ARG A 992 44.75 -9.91 -15.10
C ARG A 992 45.38 -8.95 -14.10
N ALA A 993 45.40 -7.66 -14.41
CA ALA A 993 45.97 -6.64 -13.55
C ALA A 993 45.21 -6.55 -12.21
N VAL A 994 43.87 -6.50 -12.25
CA VAL A 994 43.08 -6.44 -11.01
C VAL A 994 43.17 -7.74 -10.19
N GLY A 995 43.19 -8.92 -10.84
CA GLY A 995 43.39 -10.20 -10.16
C GLY A 995 44.76 -10.32 -9.47
N GLN A 996 45.82 -9.78 -10.09
CA GLN A 996 47.16 -9.72 -9.49
C GLN A 996 47.23 -8.75 -8.30
N VAL A 997 46.54 -7.60 -8.38
CA VAL A 997 46.42 -6.69 -7.24
C VAL A 997 45.69 -7.39 -6.10
N TRP A 998 44.57 -8.07 -6.36
CA TRP A 998 43.85 -8.83 -5.33
C TRP A 998 44.74 -9.88 -4.64
N ALA A 999 45.53 -10.65 -5.40
CA ALA A 999 46.45 -11.62 -4.82
C ALA A 999 47.59 -10.97 -4.03
N SER A 1000 48.29 -9.98 -4.61
CA SER A 1000 49.46 -9.35 -3.99
C SER A 1000 49.14 -8.54 -2.73
N ARG A 1001 47.95 -7.93 -2.66
CA ARG A 1001 47.51 -7.10 -1.52
C ARG A 1001 46.93 -7.90 -0.35
N SER A 1002 46.73 -9.21 -0.53
CA SER A 1002 46.16 -10.10 0.50
C SER A 1002 47.15 -10.55 1.60
N GLY A 1003 48.44 -10.20 1.47
CA GLY A 1003 49.49 -10.67 2.37
C GLY A 1003 49.84 -12.15 2.19
N GLY A 1004 49.64 -12.71 0.99
CA GLY A 1004 49.87 -14.12 0.68
C GLY A 1004 48.69 -15.06 0.98
N ARG A 1005 47.53 -14.50 1.35
CA ARG A 1005 46.30 -15.25 1.65
C ARG A 1005 45.44 -15.56 0.43
N CYS A 1006 45.52 -14.73 -0.61
CA CYS A 1006 44.79 -14.90 -1.88
C CYS A 1006 45.78 -15.17 -3.02
N LEU A 1007 45.40 -16.08 -3.91
CA LEU A 1007 46.15 -16.47 -5.10
C LEU A 1007 45.27 -16.27 -6.32
N PHE A 1008 45.80 -15.72 -7.41
CA PHE A 1008 45.08 -15.56 -8.67
C PHE A 1008 45.87 -16.22 -9.79
N VAL A 1009 45.22 -17.09 -10.56
CA VAL A 1009 45.85 -17.79 -11.68
C VAL A 1009 44.93 -17.73 -12.90
N MET A 1010 45.51 -17.44 -14.07
CA MET A 1010 44.79 -17.46 -15.34
C MET A 1010 45.45 -18.48 -16.29
N PRO A 1011 45.16 -19.79 -16.14
CA PRO A 1011 45.76 -20.83 -16.98
C PRO A 1011 45.26 -20.72 -18.43
N THR A 1012 46.14 -21.00 -19.37
CA THR A 1012 45.87 -20.99 -20.81
C THR A 1012 46.23 -22.33 -21.45
N ASP A 1013 45.55 -22.71 -22.53
CA ASP A 1013 45.88 -23.88 -23.37
C ASP A 1013 45.96 -25.21 -22.57
N GLY A 1014 45.16 -25.36 -21.51
CA GLY A 1014 45.12 -26.57 -20.67
C GLY A 1014 46.34 -26.83 -19.77
N ASP A 1015 47.26 -25.86 -19.62
CA ASP A 1015 48.40 -25.98 -18.70
C ASP A 1015 48.01 -25.73 -17.23
N PHE A 1016 47.51 -26.77 -16.57
CA PHE A 1016 47.18 -26.72 -15.13
C PHE A 1016 48.43 -26.77 -14.22
N SER A 1017 49.65 -26.89 -14.77
CA SER A 1017 50.87 -26.86 -13.96
C SER A 1017 51.09 -25.52 -13.26
N VAL A 1018 50.51 -24.44 -13.82
CA VAL A 1018 50.54 -23.09 -13.21
C VAL A 1018 49.76 -23.07 -11.90
N ILE A 1019 48.63 -23.80 -11.82
CA ILE A 1019 47.87 -23.95 -10.57
C ILE A 1019 48.71 -24.70 -9.53
N ASN A 1020 49.36 -25.80 -9.92
CA ASN A 1020 50.28 -26.54 -9.05
C ASN A 1020 51.41 -25.64 -8.51
N LYS A 1021 52.04 -24.84 -9.37
CA LYS A 1021 53.11 -23.91 -8.95
C LYS A 1021 52.59 -22.87 -7.96
N ALA A 1022 51.40 -22.32 -8.19
CA ALA A 1022 50.79 -21.30 -7.33
C ALA A 1022 50.38 -21.86 -5.95
N VAL A 1023 49.85 -23.09 -5.89
CA VAL A 1023 49.49 -23.72 -4.59
C VAL A 1023 50.70 -24.32 -3.88
N ALA A 1024 51.73 -24.75 -4.62
CA ALA A 1024 52.96 -25.36 -4.08
C ALA A 1024 54.04 -24.34 -3.67
N SER A 1025 53.92 -23.07 -4.07
CA SER A 1025 54.73 -21.98 -3.50
C SER A 1025 54.32 -21.77 -2.05
N ALA A 1026 54.89 -22.64 -1.21
CA ALA A 1026 55.36 -22.38 0.13
C ALA A 1026 56.88 -22.24 0.05
#